data_AF-A0A0G1LAH8-F1
#
_entry.id   AF-A0A0G1LAH8-F1
#
_cell.length_a   1.000
_cell.length_b   1.000
_cell.length_c   1.000
_cell.angle_alpha   90.00
_cell.angle_beta   90.00
_cell.angle_gamma   90.00
#
_symmetry.space_group_name_H-M   'P 1'
#
loop_
_entity.id
_entity.type
_entity.pdbx_description
1 polymer ?
#
loop_
_entity_poly.entity_id
_entity_poly.type
_entity_poly.pdbx_seq_one_letter_code
_entity_poly.pdbx_strand_id
1 'polypeptide(L)'
;MTLFQRVGKEVRIGVVDPENQETASFIEKLKEDNNWSIHLYVISFSSLKKIWSRYAEAPFLESLERMQISLTGEDLEKFEKDFGGLLGLKKRIREIPTTQIVSTIMAGAIKMKASDVHCEPQEDQVRLRFRIDGVLQEIGDLPTDIYKFILSRIKMMGKMKINVRDVAQDGHFSVDMENGGFNIRVNIIPGNHGESIVMRLLNQADVMLSIEQLGLRGLAYEQVQKQIEQPHGMILTTGPTGSGKTTTLYAIVNKLNTSETKIITIEDPIEYEVKGISQTQIAKERNYTFSEGLRAIVRQDPDVILVGEIRDEETSDIAVNAALTGHLVLSTLHTNNAPASIPRFIELGVKPNLIAPSINAFIAQRLVRKLCDCKEAYKPAKETIASIKKILSIISPKAKIEIPKNVESLYRPVGCAKCHNLGYKGRIGIFEVLTINENIEKLILEMAGEREISQAAMQDGMITMAQDGILKAVEGETSMEEVWRATGQSEFLEEIYEKLMEQSLSRSVEISEEDMQTVSESVASIEKLAELLRGANQKSVAKYVFASSLLLGVGDIHIEPEENDVKIRYRIDGILQTIATIPLNEYPSFLGEIKFLSGFKADVREGVKDSRFAITLEKPFGKLTETKVDVRVSIILGGYGETVVMRLLSKSAVALDLEKLGIRKQNLQRILDASKKPNGIFLNTGPTGSGKTTTLYSILGILNKPEVKIITVEDPIEYQMEGVLQTQVNDKEGYGFSTALRSLLRQNPDIMMIGEIRDEETANIAVQAALTGHSILSTLHTNDSAASIHRLLNMGVGGDDLATAMNALMAQRLVRKLCECKEKTVPTPEEKEKIEKVIKTISEKSGVSIPAVESMYKPKGCEKCNQIGYKGRTTISEDGMLKVLEGETTLEEVERMVGE
;
A
#
# COMPACT_ATOMS: atom_id res chain seq x y z
N MET A 1 -4.61 -60.81 -44.94
CA MET A 1 -5.74 -60.52 -45.86
C MET A 1 -5.87 -59.01 -46.07
N THR A 2 -6.59 -58.57 -47.11
CA THR A 2 -6.91 -57.15 -47.36
C THR A 2 -8.25 -57.05 -48.07
N LEU A 3 -9.12 -56.13 -47.64
CA LEU A 3 -10.33 -55.77 -48.39
C LEU A 3 -9.89 -54.82 -49.51
N PHE A 4 -10.29 -55.07 -50.75
CA PHE A 4 -9.92 -54.17 -51.86
C PHE A 4 -11.13 -53.64 -52.63
N GLN A 5 -12.34 -54.15 -52.38
CA GLN A 5 -13.56 -53.62 -52.95
C GLN A 5 -14.76 -53.94 -52.06
N ARG A 6 -15.67 -52.97 -51.92
CA ARG A 6 -17.00 -53.16 -51.31
C ARG A 6 -18.06 -52.44 -52.14
N VAL A 7 -19.14 -53.12 -52.45
CA VAL A 7 -20.32 -52.58 -53.13
C VAL A 7 -21.57 -53.04 -52.37
N GLY A 8 -22.14 -52.17 -51.55
CA GLY A 8 -23.26 -52.54 -50.67
C GLY A 8 -22.86 -53.59 -49.63
N LYS A 9 -23.49 -54.76 -49.69
CA LYS A 9 -23.18 -55.94 -48.87
C LYS A 9 -22.15 -56.87 -49.52
N GLU A 10 -21.80 -56.66 -50.78
CA GLU A 10 -20.80 -57.45 -51.50
C GLU A 10 -19.39 -56.93 -51.17
N VAL A 11 -18.52 -57.80 -50.68
CA VAL A 11 -17.17 -57.48 -50.23
C VAL A 11 -16.17 -58.43 -50.90
N ARG A 12 -15.08 -57.89 -51.44
CA ARG A 12 -14.01 -58.66 -52.06
C ARG A 12 -12.74 -58.56 -51.23
N ILE A 13 -12.25 -59.71 -50.77
CA ILE A 13 -11.10 -59.82 -49.86
C ILE A 13 -9.99 -60.62 -50.53
N GLY A 14 -8.80 -60.05 -50.56
CA GLY A 14 -7.55 -60.71 -50.93
C GLY A 14 -6.95 -61.48 -49.75
N VAL A 15 -6.72 -62.78 -49.88
CA VAL A 15 -6.09 -63.65 -48.86
C VAL A 15 -4.86 -64.34 -49.43
N VAL A 16 -3.85 -64.58 -48.61
CA VAL A 16 -2.62 -65.28 -49.05
C VAL A 16 -2.81 -66.79 -48.99
N ASP A 17 -3.52 -67.25 -47.96
CA ASP A 17 -3.87 -68.64 -47.75
C ASP A 17 -5.32 -68.71 -47.26
N PRO A 18 -6.28 -69.13 -48.11
CA PRO A 18 -7.68 -69.30 -47.73
C PRO A 18 -7.93 -70.53 -46.85
N GLU A 19 -7.01 -71.50 -46.80
CA GLU A 19 -7.15 -72.75 -46.02
C GLU A 19 -6.65 -72.61 -44.58
N ASN A 20 -5.95 -71.50 -44.28
CA ASN A 20 -5.55 -71.15 -42.94
C ASN A 20 -6.77 -71.01 -42.00
N GLN A 21 -6.81 -71.81 -40.94
CA GLN A 21 -7.96 -71.89 -40.02
C GLN A 21 -8.30 -70.57 -39.34
N GLU A 22 -7.31 -69.76 -38.96
CA GLU A 22 -7.55 -68.44 -38.34
C GLU A 22 -8.20 -67.47 -39.34
N THR A 23 -7.73 -67.50 -40.60
CA THR A 23 -8.25 -66.68 -41.68
C THR A 23 -9.70 -67.07 -42.00
N ALA A 24 -9.99 -68.37 -42.08
CA ALA A 24 -11.34 -68.88 -42.33
C ALA A 24 -12.32 -68.49 -41.19
N SER A 25 -11.92 -68.71 -39.93
CA SER A 25 -12.74 -68.33 -38.76
C SER A 25 -13.00 -66.83 -38.70
N PHE A 26 -12.01 -66.00 -39.05
CA PHE A 26 -12.19 -64.55 -39.08
C PHE A 26 -13.14 -64.10 -40.20
N ILE A 27 -13.09 -64.74 -41.38
CA ILE A 27 -13.99 -64.44 -42.49
C ILE A 27 -15.43 -64.80 -42.16
N GLU A 28 -15.67 -65.95 -41.51
CA GLU A 28 -17.02 -66.33 -41.08
C GLU A 28 -17.56 -65.35 -40.04
N LYS A 29 -16.75 -64.97 -39.05
CA LYS A 29 -17.12 -63.92 -38.09
C LYS A 29 -17.50 -62.61 -38.79
N LEU A 30 -16.74 -62.20 -39.81
CA LEU A 30 -17.06 -60.98 -40.58
C LEU A 30 -18.39 -61.08 -41.33
N LYS A 31 -18.73 -62.25 -41.88
CA LYS A 31 -20.02 -62.48 -42.53
C LYS A 31 -21.17 -62.37 -41.53
N GLU A 32 -21.03 -63.00 -40.36
CA GLU A 32 -22.04 -62.99 -39.30
C GLU A 32 -22.25 -61.60 -38.71
N ASP A 33 -21.18 -60.92 -38.29
CA ASP A 33 -21.23 -59.63 -37.59
C ASP A 33 -21.83 -58.52 -38.48
N ASN A 34 -21.62 -58.60 -39.80
CA ASN A 34 -21.92 -57.48 -40.72
C ASN A 34 -22.97 -57.80 -41.79
N ASN A 35 -23.45 -59.04 -41.87
CA ASN A 35 -24.35 -59.53 -42.92
C ASN A 35 -23.80 -59.22 -44.33
N TRP A 36 -22.52 -59.54 -44.55
CA TRP A 36 -21.80 -59.33 -45.82
C TRP A 36 -21.72 -60.61 -46.66
N SER A 37 -21.87 -60.45 -47.98
CA SER A 37 -21.50 -61.45 -48.96
C SER A 37 -20.02 -61.26 -49.30
N ILE A 38 -19.18 -62.22 -48.91
CA ILE A 38 -17.72 -62.11 -49.05
C ILE A 38 -17.22 -63.03 -50.16
N HIS A 39 -16.55 -62.44 -51.15
CA HIS A 39 -15.82 -63.13 -52.20
C HIS A 39 -14.31 -63.10 -51.93
N LEU A 40 -13.69 -64.28 -51.86
CA LEU A 40 -12.27 -64.44 -51.60
C LEU A 40 -11.47 -64.51 -52.89
N TYR A 41 -10.34 -63.82 -52.91
CA TYR A 41 -9.37 -63.82 -54.00
C TYR A 41 -8.00 -64.18 -53.43
N VAL A 42 -7.34 -65.19 -54.00
CA VAL A 42 -5.99 -65.54 -53.57
C VAL A 42 -5.00 -64.52 -54.15
N ILE A 43 -4.16 -63.94 -53.29
CA ILE A 43 -3.15 -62.95 -53.66
C ILE A 43 -1.78 -63.35 -53.15
N SER A 44 -0.72 -62.97 -53.87
CA SER A 44 0.65 -63.20 -53.39
C SER A 44 0.95 -62.35 -52.15
N PHE A 45 1.85 -62.84 -51.29
CA PHE A 45 2.32 -62.07 -50.12
C PHE A 45 2.95 -60.72 -50.52
N SER A 46 3.61 -60.67 -51.68
CA SER A 46 4.17 -59.43 -52.23
C SER A 46 3.09 -58.41 -52.61
N SER A 47 1.99 -58.87 -53.23
CA SER A 47 0.82 -58.04 -53.55
C SER A 47 0.12 -57.57 -52.29
N LEU A 48 -0.01 -58.43 -51.28
CA LEU A 48 -0.57 -58.06 -49.98
C LEU A 48 0.28 -56.97 -49.31
N LYS A 49 1.61 -57.11 -49.26
CA LYS A 49 2.52 -56.07 -48.75
C LYS A 49 2.41 -54.76 -49.51
N LYS A 50 2.30 -54.80 -50.85
CA LYS A 50 2.13 -53.61 -51.70
C LYS A 50 0.78 -52.92 -51.50
N ILE A 51 -0.27 -53.69 -51.25
CA ILE A 51 -1.58 -53.15 -50.89
C ILE A 51 -1.52 -52.56 -49.47
N TRP A 52 -0.87 -53.21 -48.51
CA TRP A 52 -0.67 -52.67 -47.17
C TRP A 52 0.17 -51.39 -47.16
N SER A 53 1.21 -51.27 -47.99
CA SER A 53 1.96 -50.01 -48.15
C SER A 53 1.09 -48.93 -48.78
N ARG A 54 0.20 -49.26 -49.72
CA ARG A 54 -0.79 -48.32 -50.25
C ARG A 54 -1.87 -47.91 -49.24
N TYR A 55 -2.32 -48.82 -48.38
CA TYR A 55 -3.17 -48.48 -47.24
C TYR A 55 -2.44 -47.60 -46.23
N ALA A 56 -1.11 -47.73 -46.14
CA ALA A 56 -0.28 -46.80 -45.39
C ALA A 56 -0.13 -45.43 -46.11
N GLU A 57 -0.32 -45.37 -47.44
CA GLU A 57 -0.04 -44.17 -48.27
C GLU A 57 -1.28 -43.43 -48.86
N ALA A 58 -2.51 -43.98 -48.95
CA ALA A 58 -3.70 -43.22 -49.44
C ALA A 58 -5.07 -43.78 -48.97
N PRO A 59 -6.13 -42.95 -48.68
CA PRO A 59 -6.27 -41.49 -48.76
C PRO A 59 -6.69 -40.86 -47.41
N PHE A 60 -5.83 -40.88 -46.40
CA PHE A 60 -6.04 -40.02 -45.23
C PHE A 60 -5.79 -38.55 -45.62
N LEU A 61 -4.83 -38.30 -46.53
CA LEU A 61 -4.41 -36.95 -46.97
C LEU A 61 -5.44 -36.23 -47.87
N GLU A 62 -6.04 -36.87 -48.88
CA GLU A 62 -7.12 -36.26 -49.67
C GLU A 62 -8.42 -36.04 -48.86
N SER A 63 -8.66 -36.88 -47.85
CA SER A 63 -9.77 -36.68 -46.91
C SER A 63 -9.48 -35.53 -45.95
N LEU A 64 -8.21 -35.31 -45.59
CA LEU A 64 -7.75 -34.20 -44.74
C LEU A 64 -7.91 -32.83 -45.44
N GLU A 65 -7.63 -32.73 -46.74
CA GLU A 65 -7.85 -31.48 -47.51
C GLU A 65 -9.34 -31.09 -47.57
N ARG A 66 -10.26 -32.06 -47.62
CA ARG A 66 -11.71 -31.80 -47.49
C ARG A 66 -12.17 -31.57 -46.05
N MET A 67 -11.31 -31.82 -45.05
CA MET A 67 -11.60 -31.64 -43.63
C MET A 67 -11.08 -30.31 -43.08
N GLN A 68 -10.20 -29.61 -43.80
CA GLN A 68 -9.85 -28.23 -43.48
C GLN A 68 -11.08 -27.34 -43.62
N ILE A 69 -11.36 -26.59 -42.56
CA ILE A 69 -12.40 -25.57 -42.62
C ILE A 69 -11.71 -24.33 -43.19
N SER A 70 -12.00 -24.01 -44.44
CA SER A 70 -11.69 -22.71 -45.02
C SER A 70 -12.95 -21.85 -44.93
N LEU A 71 -12.83 -20.66 -44.34
CA LEU A 71 -13.90 -19.67 -44.28
C LEU A 71 -13.47 -18.44 -45.08
N THR A 72 -14.26 -18.07 -46.07
CA THR A 72 -14.07 -16.86 -46.87
C THR A 72 -14.81 -15.66 -46.27
N GLY A 73 -14.51 -14.44 -46.71
CA GLY A 73 -15.31 -13.27 -46.36
C GLY A 73 -16.80 -13.45 -46.71
N GLU A 74 -17.08 -14.10 -47.84
CA GLU A 74 -18.45 -14.42 -48.28
C GLU A 74 -19.16 -15.38 -47.31
N ASP A 75 -18.47 -16.34 -46.70
CA ASP A 75 -19.06 -17.25 -45.72
C ASP A 75 -19.49 -16.52 -44.44
N LEU A 76 -18.70 -15.52 -44.02
CA LEU A 76 -19.03 -14.67 -42.87
C LEU A 76 -20.20 -13.73 -43.17
N GLU A 77 -20.29 -13.20 -44.39
CA GLU A 77 -21.44 -12.39 -44.84
C GLU A 77 -22.70 -13.24 -44.99
N LYS A 78 -22.58 -14.45 -45.54
CA LYS A 78 -23.68 -15.41 -45.64
C LYS A 78 -24.20 -15.79 -44.25
N PHE A 79 -23.30 -16.05 -43.30
CA PHE A 79 -23.68 -16.28 -41.90
C PHE A 79 -24.46 -15.08 -41.34
N GLU A 80 -23.99 -13.85 -41.58
CA GLU A 80 -24.66 -12.65 -41.09
C GLU A 80 -26.04 -12.45 -41.73
N LYS A 81 -26.19 -12.73 -43.02
CA LYS A 81 -27.46 -12.67 -43.74
C LYS A 81 -28.45 -13.73 -43.24
N ASP A 82 -27.98 -14.95 -43.01
CA ASP A 82 -28.83 -16.05 -42.58
C ASP A 82 -29.19 -15.95 -41.09
N PHE A 83 -28.27 -15.54 -40.22
CA PHE A 83 -28.48 -15.63 -38.77
C PHE A 83 -28.52 -14.28 -38.05
N GLY A 84 -28.07 -13.17 -38.64
CA GLY A 84 -28.16 -11.82 -38.03
C GLY A 84 -27.46 -11.65 -36.68
N GLY A 85 -26.62 -12.60 -36.25
CA GLY A 85 -25.89 -12.60 -34.98
C GLY A 85 -26.39 -13.65 -33.97
N LEU A 86 -26.06 -13.44 -32.68
CA LEU A 86 -26.27 -14.41 -31.59
C LEU A 86 -27.72 -14.91 -31.49
N LEU A 87 -28.68 -13.99 -31.53
CA LEU A 87 -30.10 -14.28 -31.36
C LEU A 87 -30.70 -15.10 -32.51
N GLY A 88 -30.30 -14.84 -33.76
CA GLY A 88 -30.81 -15.61 -34.88
C GLY A 88 -30.10 -16.96 -35.02
N LEU A 89 -28.81 -17.06 -34.67
CA LEU A 89 -28.15 -18.35 -34.53
C LEU A 89 -28.88 -19.20 -33.48
N LYS A 90 -29.21 -18.63 -32.32
CA LYS A 90 -29.95 -19.33 -31.26
C LYS A 90 -31.29 -19.89 -31.70
N LYS A 91 -32.03 -19.15 -32.54
CA LYS A 91 -33.34 -19.59 -33.04
C LYS A 91 -33.23 -20.66 -34.13
N ARG A 92 -32.21 -20.58 -34.98
CA ARG A 92 -32.14 -21.36 -36.23
C ARG A 92 -31.07 -22.44 -36.25
N ILE A 93 -30.38 -22.68 -35.13
CA ILE A 93 -29.29 -23.67 -35.08
C ILE A 93 -29.72 -25.09 -35.47
N ARG A 94 -30.99 -25.44 -35.21
CA ARG A 94 -31.59 -26.74 -35.55
C ARG A 94 -31.94 -26.89 -37.04
N GLU A 95 -31.96 -25.80 -37.79
CA GLU A 95 -32.28 -25.78 -39.23
C GLU A 95 -31.02 -26.00 -40.10
N ILE A 96 -29.83 -26.00 -39.49
CA ILE A 96 -28.55 -26.07 -40.22
C ILE A 96 -28.30 -27.51 -40.70
N PRO A 97 -27.96 -27.73 -41.99
CA PRO A 97 -27.56 -29.04 -42.48
C PRO A 97 -26.39 -29.61 -41.68
N THR A 98 -26.48 -30.89 -41.29
CA THR A 98 -25.46 -31.57 -40.46
C THR A 98 -24.05 -31.46 -41.05
N THR A 99 -23.89 -31.47 -42.37
CA THR A 99 -22.60 -31.35 -43.05
C THR A 99 -21.95 -29.97 -42.91
N GLN A 100 -22.74 -28.92 -42.65
CA GLN A 100 -22.29 -27.52 -42.54
C GLN A 100 -22.21 -27.06 -41.07
N ILE A 101 -22.79 -27.80 -40.12
CA ILE A 101 -22.93 -27.36 -38.73
C ILE A 101 -21.62 -26.91 -38.08
N VAL A 102 -20.52 -27.65 -38.29
CA VAL A 102 -19.21 -27.29 -37.71
C VAL A 102 -18.68 -26.00 -38.32
N SER A 103 -18.76 -25.85 -39.65
CA SER A 103 -18.35 -24.61 -40.33
C SER A 103 -19.20 -23.41 -39.90
N THR A 104 -20.51 -23.58 -39.74
CA THR A 104 -21.41 -22.50 -39.27
C THR A 104 -21.15 -22.14 -37.81
N ILE A 105 -20.88 -23.12 -36.94
CA ILE A 105 -20.48 -22.88 -35.55
C ILE A 105 -19.17 -22.10 -35.51
N MET A 106 -18.18 -22.47 -36.33
CA MET A 106 -16.89 -21.77 -36.41
C MET A 106 -17.04 -20.35 -36.97
N ALA A 107 -17.79 -20.17 -38.06
CA ALA A 107 -18.09 -18.85 -38.62
C ALA A 107 -18.79 -17.96 -37.58
N GLY A 108 -19.77 -18.50 -36.85
CA GLY A 108 -20.44 -17.80 -35.76
C GLY A 108 -19.49 -17.43 -34.62
N ALA A 109 -18.64 -18.36 -34.16
CA ALA A 109 -17.67 -18.13 -33.11
C ALA A 109 -16.65 -17.04 -33.50
N ILE A 110 -16.11 -17.10 -34.73
CA ILE A 110 -15.16 -16.11 -35.25
C ILE A 110 -15.82 -14.74 -35.41
N LYS A 111 -17.00 -14.67 -36.05
CA LYS A 111 -17.73 -13.40 -36.26
C LYS A 111 -18.08 -12.73 -34.94
N MET A 112 -18.48 -13.52 -33.94
CA MET A 112 -18.80 -13.04 -32.58
C MET A 112 -17.56 -12.85 -31.70
N LYS A 113 -16.34 -13.10 -32.21
CA LYS A 113 -15.08 -13.01 -31.47
C LYS A 113 -15.07 -13.83 -30.17
N ALA A 114 -15.61 -15.05 -30.23
CA ALA A 114 -15.59 -15.99 -29.12
C ALA A 114 -14.17 -16.54 -28.89
N SER A 115 -13.75 -16.64 -27.63
CA SER A 115 -12.48 -17.28 -27.25
C SER A 115 -12.59 -18.80 -27.18
N ASP A 116 -13.75 -19.32 -26.79
CA ASP A 116 -13.98 -20.74 -26.62
C ASP A 116 -15.39 -21.13 -27.11
N VAL A 117 -15.50 -22.33 -27.68
CA VAL A 117 -16.77 -22.98 -28.03
C VAL A 117 -16.90 -24.23 -27.17
N HIS A 118 -18.02 -24.35 -26.48
CA HIS A 118 -18.35 -25.44 -25.56
C HIS A 118 -19.53 -26.24 -26.09
N CYS A 119 -19.35 -27.55 -26.28
CA CYS A 119 -20.44 -28.49 -26.56
C CYS A 119 -20.55 -29.46 -25.38
N GLU A 120 -21.63 -29.36 -24.61
CA GLU A 120 -21.81 -30.05 -23.34
C GLU A 120 -23.02 -31.00 -23.42
N PRO A 121 -22.79 -32.32 -23.56
CA PRO A 121 -23.87 -33.30 -23.58
C PRO A 121 -24.63 -33.36 -22.26
N GLN A 122 -25.96 -33.36 -22.34
CA GLN A 122 -26.91 -33.61 -21.25
C GLN A 122 -27.74 -34.84 -21.59
N GLU A 123 -28.66 -35.23 -20.70
CA GLU A 123 -29.46 -36.45 -20.84
C GLU A 123 -30.21 -36.53 -22.19
N ASP A 124 -30.92 -35.46 -22.58
CA ASP A 124 -31.77 -35.45 -23.78
C ASP A 124 -31.26 -34.56 -24.92
N GLN A 125 -30.26 -33.72 -24.66
CA GLN A 125 -29.80 -32.70 -25.61
C GLN A 125 -28.36 -32.29 -25.36
N VAL A 126 -27.76 -31.56 -26.31
CA VAL A 126 -26.39 -31.04 -26.17
C VAL A 126 -26.41 -29.52 -26.14
N ARG A 127 -25.92 -28.95 -25.04
CA ARG A 127 -25.86 -27.50 -24.85
C ARG A 127 -24.64 -26.92 -25.56
N LEU A 128 -24.86 -26.00 -26.51
CA LEU A 128 -23.81 -25.23 -27.17
C LEU A 128 -23.66 -23.85 -26.52
N ARG A 129 -22.45 -23.49 -26.09
CA ARG A 129 -22.13 -22.17 -25.53
C ARG A 129 -20.88 -21.59 -26.16
N PHE A 130 -20.83 -20.28 -26.35
CA PHE A 130 -19.61 -19.55 -26.70
C PHE A 130 -19.13 -18.74 -25.51
N ARG A 131 -17.82 -18.68 -25.30
CA ARG A 131 -17.23 -17.70 -24.39
C ARG A 131 -16.93 -16.43 -25.18
N ILE A 132 -17.71 -15.38 -24.97
CA ILE A 132 -17.55 -14.09 -25.63
C ILE A 132 -17.10 -13.08 -24.58
N ASP A 133 -15.96 -12.43 -24.83
CA ASP A 133 -15.33 -11.50 -23.90
C ASP A 133 -15.21 -12.03 -22.46
N GLY A 134 -14.90 -13.33 -22.33
CA GLY A 134 -14.71 -14.02 -21.05
C GLY A 134 -15.98 -14.62 -20.42
N VAL A 135 -17.18 -14.28 -20.92
CA VAL A 135 -18.46 -14.74 -20.37
C VAL A 135 -19.09 -15.82 -21.24
N LEU A 136 -19.59 -16.89 -20.63
CA LEU A 136 -20.31 -17.95 -21.34
C LEU A 136 -21.70 -17.46 -21.76
N GLN A 137 -21.97 -17.56 -23.05
CA GLN A 137 -23.23 -17.23 -23.69
C GLN A 137 -23.84 -18.49 -24.27
N GLU A 138 -25.09 -18.78 -23.88
CA GLU A 138 -25.81 -19.94 -24.41
C GLU A 138 -26.29 -19.67 -25.83
N ILE A 139 -25.74 -20.44 -26.77
CA ILE A 139 -26.08 -20.35 -28.19
C ILE A 139 -27.35 -21.14 -28.46
N GLY A 140 -27.49 -22.34 -27.88
CA GLY A 140 -28.72 -23.13 -28.01
C GLY A 140 -28.46 -24.61 -27.83
N ASP A 141 -29.53 -25.39 -27.97
CA ASP A 141 -29.48 -26.85 -27.80
C ASP A 141 -29.46 -27.57 -29.14
N LEU A 142 -28.49 -28.47 -29.29
CA LEU A 142 -28.29 -29.34 -30.43
C LEU A 142 -28.88 -30.73 -30.16
N PRO A 143 -29.54 -31.36 -31.16
CA PRO A 143 -29.93 -32.77 -31.08
C PRO A 143 -28.72 -33.70 -30.93
N THR A 144 -28.89 -34.78 -30.17
CA THR A 144 -27.85 -35.77 -29.88
C THR A 144 -27.20 -36.39 -31.13
N ASP A 145 -27.97 -36.57 -32.21
CA ASP A 145 -27.44 -37.12 -33.46
C ASP A 145 -26.54 -36.13 -34.21
N ILE A 146 -26.84 -34.82 -34.14
CA ILE A 146 -25.96 -33.78 -34.67
C ILE A 146 -24.67 -33.71 -33.84
N TYR A 147 -24.79 -33.82 -32.51
CA TYR A 147 -23.62 -33.87 -31.63
C TYR A 147 -22.67 -35.03 -31.97
N LYS A 148 -23.18 -36.25 -32.20
CA LYS A 148 -22.34 -37.40 -32.59
C LYS A 148 -21.53 -37.11 -33.85
N PHE A 149 -22.13 -36.40 -34.81
CA PHE A 149 -21.44 -35.97 -36.03
C PHE A 149 -20.36 -34.91 -35.72
N ILE A 150 -20.68 -33.89 -34.93
CA ILE A 150 -19.73 -32.86 -34.48
C ILE A 150 -18.54 -33.51 -33.79
N LEU A 151 -18.79 -34.39 -32.80
CA LEU A 151 -17.78 -35.11 -32.05
C LEU A 151 -16.84 -35.89 -32.98
N SER A 152 -17.39 -36.68 -33.90
CA SER A 152 -16.58 -37.45 -34.84
C SER A 152 -15.74 -36.54 -35.74
N ARG A 153 -16.31 -35.45 -36.25
CA ARG A 153 -15.62 -34.51 -37.14
C ARG A 153 -14.50 -33.77 -36.41
N ILE A 154 -14.76 -33.29 -35.20
CA ILE A 154 -13.77 -32.61 -34.36
C ILE A 154 -12.64 -33.57 -33.98
N LYS A 155 -12.94 -34.82 -33.59
CA LYS A 155 -11.91 -35.83 -33.32
C LYS A 155 -11.03 -36.11 -34.54
N MET A 156 -11.63 -36.22 -35.73
CA MET A 156 -10.87 -36.41 -36.97
C MET A 156 -9.95 -35.23 -37.26
N MET A 157 -10.46 -34.00 -37.18
CA MET A 157 -9.69 -32.78 -37.43
C MET A 157 -8.55 -32.60 -36.42
N GLY A 158 -8.81 -32.85 -35.14
CA GLY A 158 -7.82 -32.80 -34.06
C GLY A 158 -6.86 -33.99 -34.03
N LYS A 159 -6.93 -34.92 -35.00
CA LYS A 159 -6.11 -36.14 -35.08
C LYS A 159 -6.25 -37.06 -33.84
N MET A 160 -7.43 -37.07 -33.23
CA MET A 160 -7.78 -37.87 -32.06
C MET A 160 -8.35 -39.25 -32.46
N LYS A 161 -8.41 -40.18 -31.51
CA LYS A 161 -8.98 -41.52 -31.72
C LYS A 161 -10.50 -41.48 -31.56
N ILE A 162 -11.24 -41.69 -32.66
CA ILE A 162 -12.72 -41.64 -32.71
C ILE A 162 -13.37 -42.71 -31.82
N ASN A 163 -12.76 -43.89 -31.76
CA ASN A 163 -13.25 -45.06 -31.04
C ASN A 163 -12.90 -45.05 -29.53
N VAL A 164 -12.03 -44.16 -29.09
CA VAL A 164 -11.67 -43.99 -27.67
C VAL A 164 -12.58 -42.92 -27.08
N ARG A 165 -13.27 -43.22 -25.98
CA ARG A 165 -14.31 -42.34 -25.38
C ARG A 165 -14.29 -42.26 -23.86
N ASP A 166 -13.45 -43.05 -23.22
CA ASP A 166 -13.34 -43.25 -21.77
C ASP A 166 -12.15 -42.50 -21.16
N VAL A 167 -11.33 -41.86 -21.98
CA VAL A 167 -10.17 -41.05 -21.56
C VAL A 167 -10.21 -39.68 -22.22
N ALA A 168 -9.63 -38.69 -21.56
CA ALA A 168 -9.47 -37.35 -22.11
C ALA A 168 -8.56 -37.37 -23.36
N GLN A 169 -8.88 -36.52 -24.34
CA GLN A 169 -8.11 -36.39 -25.57
C GLN A 169 -7.92 -34.92 -25.93
N ASP A 170 -6.69 -34.58 -26.30
CA ASP A 170 -6.28 -33.26 -26.76
C ASP A 170 -5.86 -33.31 -28.23
N GLY A 171 -6.10 -32.21 -28.93
CA GLY A 171 -5.77 -32.09 -30.34
C GLY A 171 -5.81 -30.64 -30.80
N HIS A 172 -5.36 -30.41 -32.02
CA HIS A 172 -5.38 -29.09 -32.61
C HIS A 172 -5.65 -29.20 -34.12
N PHE A 173 -6.23 -28.15 -34.68
CA PHE A 173 -6.39 -28.00 -36.12
C PHE A 173 -6.46 -26.51 -36.48
N SER A 174 -6.29 -26.20 -37.76
CA SER A 174 -6.36 -24.81 -38.25
C SER A 174 -7.65 -24.58 -39.03
N VAL A 175 -8.16 -23.35 -38.94
CA VAL A 175 -9.25 -22.83 -39.75
C VAL A 175 -8.67 -21.71 -40.60
N ASP A 176 -8.64 -21.92 -41.92
CA ASP A 176 -8.03 -20.98 -42.84
C ASP A 176 -8.99 -19.83 -43.15
N MET A 177 -8.46 -18.61 -43.21
CA MET A 177 -9.18 -17.43 -43.67
C MET A 177 -8.29 -16.54 -44.54
N GLU A 178 -8.90 -15.72 -45.39
CA GLU A 178 -8.20 -14.79 -46.29
C GLU A 178 -7.28 -13.78 -45.56
N ASN A 179 -7.59 -13.43 -44.30
CA ASN A 179 -6.88 -12.40 -43.51
C ASN A 179 -6.10 -12.96 -42.30
N GLY A 180 -5.61 -14.20 -42.41
CA GLY A 180 -4.94 -14.91 -41.31
C GLY A 180 -5.86 -15.93 -40.64
N GLY A 181 -5.35 -17.14 -40.44
CA GLY A 181 -6.12 -18.27 -39.95
C GLY A 181 -6.25 -18.29 -38.42
N PHE A 182 -7.15 -19.14 -37.93
CA PHE A 182 -7.29 -19.46 -36.51
C PHE A 182 -6.69 -20.82 -36.22
N ASN A 183 -5.86 -20.91 -35.18
CA ASN A 183 -5.46 -22.19 -34.62
C ASN A 183 -6.44 -22.58 -33.52
N ILE A 184 -7.05 -23.75 -33.67
CA ILE A 184 -8.04 -24.27 -32.74
C ILE A 184 -7.39 -25.33 -31.89
N ARG A 185 -7.38 -25.13 -30.58
CA ARG A 185 -7.04 -26.18 -29.61
C ARG A 185 -8.31 -26.85 -29.13
N VAL A 186 -8.35 -28.16 -29.12
CA VAL A 186 -9.51 -28.94 -28.74
C VAL A 186 -9.16 -29.83 -27.56
N ASN A 187 -9.97 -29.78 -26.52
CA ASN A 187 -9.97 -30.73 -25.43
C ASN A 187 -11.31 -31.46 -25.39
N ILE A 188 -11.27 -32.78 -25.24
CA ILE A 188 -12.43 -33.66 -25.12
C ILE A 188 -12.30 -34.48 -23.85
N ILE A 189 -13.32 -34.46 -22.99
CA ILE A 189 -13.36 -35.24 -21.75
C ILE A 189 -14.57 -36.16 -21.71
N PRO A 190 -14.45 -37.37 -21.12
CA PRO A 190 -15.60 -38.26 -20.92
C PRO A 190 -16.62 -37.64 -19.96
N GLY A 191 -17.90 -37.89 -20.21
CA GLY A 191 -19.01 -37.44 -19.36
C GLY A 191 -20.17 -38.42 -19.38
N ASN A 192 -21.10 -38.27 -18.42
CA ASN A 192 -22.19 -39.23 -18.18
C ASN A 192 -23.12 -39.42 -19.39
N HIS A 193 -23.30 -38.38 -20.20
CA HIS A 193 -24.23 -38.37 -21.34
C HIS A 193 -23.52 -38.26 -22.70
N GLY A 194 -22.19 -38.39 -22.70
CA GLY A 194 -21.33 -38.17 -23.86
C GLY A 194 -20.07 -37.42 -23.49
N GLU A 195 -19.18 -37.28 -24.47
CA GLU A 195 -17.93 -36.55 -24.33
C GLU A 195 -18.15 -35.03 -24.47
N SER A 196 -17.70 -34.26 -23.48
CA SER A 196 -17.74 -32.79 -23.54
C SER A 196 -16.61 -32.28 -24.42
N ILE A 197 -16.91 -31.33 -25.30
CA ILE A 197 -15.95 -30.74 -26.26
C ILE A 197 -15.74 -29.27 -25.91
N VAL A 198 -14.49 -28.87 -25.74
CA VAL A 198 -14.09 -27.47 -25.63
C VAL A 198 -13.10 -27.16 -26.75
N MET A 199 -13.42 -26.15 -27.57
CA MET A 199 -12.55 -25.66 -28.64
C MET A 199 -12.14 -24.23 -28.32
N ARG A 200 -10.85 -23.98 -28.13
CA ARG A 200 -10.29 -22.64 -27.93
C ARG A 200 -9.81 -22.07 -29.26
N LEU A 201 -10.31 -20.89 -29.61
CA LEU A 201 -9.97 -20.16 -30.84
C LEU A 201 -8.78 -19.25 -30.57
N LEU A 202 -7.65 -19.48 -31.23
CA LEU A 202 -6.46 -18.65 -31.15
C LEU A 202 -6.32 -17.85 -32.45
N ASN A 203 -6.55 -16.54 -32.36
CA ASN A 203 -6.40 -15.62 -33.49
C ASN A 203 -4.93 -15.21 -33.66
N GLN A 204 -4.32 -15.51 -34.80
CA GLN A 204 -2.93 -15.13 -35.08
C GLN A 204 -2.72 -13.61 -35.10
N ALA A 205 -3.76 -12.81 -35.39
CA ALA A 205 -3.64 -11.35 -35.42
C ALA A 205 -3.53 -10.70 -34.02
N ASP A 206 -3.92 -11.39 -32.94
CA ASP A 206 -3.86 -10.86 -31.56
C ASP A 206 -2.41 -10.71 -31.06
N VAL A 207 -1.43 -11.28 -31.79
CA VAL A 207 0.01 -11.15 -31.53
C VAL A 207 0.49 -9.70 -31.67
N MET A 208 -0.15 -8.89 -32.51
CA MET A 208 0.34 -7.57 -32.90
C MET A 208 -0.06 -6.43 -31.95
N LEU A 209 -0.52 -6.72 -30.73
CA LEU A 209 -0.85 -5.65 -29.77
C LEU A 209 0.41 -4.92 -29.32
N SER A 210 0.36 -3.59 -29.45
CA SER A 210 1.40 -2.70 -28.91
C SER A 210 1.19 -2.46 -27.41
N ILE A 211 2.26 -2.11 -26.69
CA ILE A 211 2.21 -1.85 -25.24
C ILE A 211 1.24 -0.69 -24.94
N GLU A 212 1.16 0.28 -25.83
CA GLU A 212 0.27 1.45 -25.78
C GLU A 212 -1.21 1.04 -25.78
N GLN A 213 -1.55 -0.07 -26.43
CA GLN A 213 -2.91 -0.56 -26.57
C GLN A 213 -3.36 -1.47 -25.42
N LEU A 214 -2.44 -1.86 -24.52
CA LEU A 214 -2.75 -2.74 -23.40
C LEU A 214 -3.70 -2.08 -22.38
N GLY A 215 -3.58 -0.76 -22.21
CA GLY A 215 -4.35 0.03 -21.24
C GLY A 215 -3.56 0.46 -20.00
N LEU A 216 -2.22 0.41 -20.05
CA LEU A 216 -1.33 1.02 -19.04
C LEU A 216 -1.46 2.56 -19.07
N ARG A 217 -1.24 3.21 -17.93
CA ARG A 217 -1.37 4.68 -17.79
C ARG A 217 -0.42 5.25 -16.75
N GLY A 218 -0.15 6.56 -16.86
CA GLY A 218 0.66 7.31 -15.89
C GLY A 218 2.04 6.72 -15.64
N LEU A 219 2.45 6.72 -14.38
CA LEU A 219 3.73 6.16 -13.93
C LEU A 219 3.87 4.68 -14.28
N ALA A 220 2.80 3.89 -14.27
CA ALA A 220 2.87 2.47 -14.60
C ALA A 220 3.31 2.24 -16.06
N TYR A 221 2.78 3.02 -17.02
CA TYR A 221 3.21 2.95 -18.41
C TYR A 221 4.68 3.35 -18.57
N GLU A 222 5.08 4.48 -17.96
CA GLU A 222 6.46 4.97 -18.02
C GLU A 222 7.46 3.96 -17.42
N GLN A 223 7.12 3.37 -16.27
CA GLN A 223 7.97 2.38 -15.62
C GLN A 223 8.08 1.12 -16.48
N VAL A 224 6.98 0.59 -17.02
CA VAL A 224 7.03 -0.59 -17.89
C VAL A 224 7.93 -0.33 -19.11
N GLN A 225 7.78 0.81 -19.80
CA GLN A 225 8.65 1.16 -20.93
C GLN A 225 10.13 1.20 -20.51
N LYS A 226 10.43 1.88 -19.40
CA LYS A 226 11.80 1.99 -18.87
C LYS A 226 12.40 0.63 -18.48
N GLN A 227 11.60 -0.25 -17.87
CA GLN A 227 12.07 -1.55 -17.38
C GLN A 227 12.30 -2.54 -18.53
N ILE A 228 11.53 -2.46 -19.61
CA ILE A 228 11.71 -3.29 -20.80
C ILE A 228 13.03 -3.00 -21.51
N GLU A 229 13.51 -1.75 -21.45
CA GLU A 229 14.78 -1.32 -22.05
C GLU A 229 16.01 -1.63 -21.17
N GLN A 230 15.82 -2.23 -19.99
CA GLN A 230 16.97 -2.61 -19.15
C GLN A 230 17.74 -3.78 -19.79
N PRO A 231 19.09 -3.77 -19.69
CA PRO A 231 19.90 -4.83 -20.28
C PRO A 231 19.70 -6.18 -19.59
N HIS A 232 19.29 -6.18 -18.32
CA HIS A 232 19.09 -7.39 -17.54
C HIS A 232 18.09 -7.20 -16.40
N GLY A 233 17.68 -8.33 -15.83
CA GLY A 233 16.72 -8.41 -14.73
C GLY A 233 15.46 -9.20 -15.13
N MET A 234 14.46 -9.21 -14.27
CA MET A 234 13.21 -9.95 -14.47
C MET A 234 11.98 -9.04 -14.53
N ILE A 235 11.15 -9.25 -15.54
CA ILE A 235 9.79 -8.69 -15.62
C ILE A 235 8.79 -9.84 -15.47
N LEU A 236 8.01 -9.79 -14.39
CA LEU A 236 7.07 -10.84 -14.04
C LEU A 236 5.64 -10.34 -14.17
N THR A 237 4.88 -10.94 -15.09
CA THR A 237 3.45 -10.66 -15.21
C THR A 237 2.65 -11.63 -14.35
N THR A 238 1.62 -11.14 -13.65
CA THR A 238 0.83 -11.94 -12.73
C THR A 238 -0.67 -11.71 -12.87
N GLY A 239 -1.44 -12.71 -12.46
CA GLY A 239 -2.89 -12.73 -12.50
C GLY A 239 -3.46 -14.12 -12.77
N PRO A 240 -4.78 -14.30 -12.66
CA PRO A 240 -5.44 -15.57 -12.91
C PRO A 240 -5.37 -15.98 -14.40
N THR A 241 -5.84 -17.19 -14.71
CA THR A 241 -5.99 -17.64 -16.10
C THR A 241 -6.91 -16.70 -16.88
N GLY A 242 -6.52 -16.35 -18.11
CA GLY A 242 -7.31 -15.46 -18.97
C GLY A 242 -7.22 -13.97 -18.60
N SER A 243 -6.27 -13.57 -17.74
CA SER A 243 -6.03 -12.16 -17.41
C SER A 243 -5.20 -11.39 -18.46
N GLY A 244 -4.76 -12.06 -19.53
CA GLY A 244 -3.99 -11.46 -20.63
C GLY A 244 -2.47 -11.45 -20.46
N LYS A 245 -1.91 -12.21 -19.50
CA LYS A 245 -0.45 -12.23 -19.23
C LYS A 245 0.38 -12.49 -20.48
N THR A 246 0.03 -13.55 -21.21
CA THR A 246 0.71 -13.92 -22.45
C THR A 246 0.62 -12.79 -23.48
N THR A 247 -0.53 -12.13 -23.63
CA THR A 247 -0.69 -10.98 -24.54
C THR A 247 0.26 -9.84 -24.16
N THR A 248 0.38 -9.52 -22.87
CA THR A 248 1.33 -8.52 -22.38
C THR A 248 2.77 -8.94 -22.68
N LEU A 249 3.16 -10.18 -22.39
CA LEU A 249 4.53 -10.66 -22.66
C LEU A 249 4.87 -10.64 -24.15
N TYR A 250 3.95 -11.05 -25.01
CA TYR A 250 4.15 -10.99 -26.47
C TYR A 250 4.23 -9.55 -26.98
N ALA A 251 3.49 -8.60 -26.40
CA ALA A 251 3.64 -7.18 -26.72
C ALA A 251 5.05 -6.66 -26.37
N ILE A 252 5.60 -7.10 -25.23
CA ILE A 252 6.99 -6.78 -24.82
C ILE A 252 7.99 -7.42 -25.78
N VAL A 253 7.84 -8.72 -26.07
CA VAL A 253 8.71 -9.43 -27.01
C VAL A 253 8.73 -8.76 -28.37
N ASN A 254 7.56 -8.39 -28.91
CA ASN A 254 7.47 -7.69 -30.20
C ASN A 254 8.13 -6.31 -30.19
N LYS A 255 8.07 -5.59 -29.07
CA LYS A 255 8.77 -4.31 -28.89
C LYS A 255 10.30 -4.49 -28.92
N LEU A 256 10.80 -5.58 -28.35
CA LEU A 256 12.23 -5.93 -28.27
C LEU A 256 12.76 -6.68 -29.51
N ASN A 257 11.88 -7.19 -30.36
CA ASN A 257 12.22 -8.00 -31.54
C ASN A 257 12.86 -7.13 -32.63
N THR A 258 14.16 -6.88 -32.46
CA THR A 258 15.01 -6.18 -33.44
C THR A 258 16.06 -7.15 -33.99
N SER A 259 16.72 -6.78 -35.09
CA SER A 259 17.82 -7.59 -35.64
C SER A 259 19.04 -7.72 -34.73
N GLU A 260 19.15 -6.88 -33.71
CA GLU A 260 20.28 -6.82 -32.77
C GLU A 260 20.01 -7.61 -31.48
N THR A 261 18.78 -8.09 -31.27
CA THR A 261 18.36 -8.72 -30.02
C THR A 261 17.98 -10.18 -30.25
N LYS A 262 18.71 -11.11 -29.63
CA LYS A 262 18.41 -12.54 -29.69
C LYS A 262 17.42 -12.92 -28.59
N ILE A 263 16.19 -13.21 -29.02
CA ILE A 263 15.11 -13.62 -28.13
C ILE A 263 14.89 -15.13 -28.24
N ILE A 264 14.88 -15.83 -27.10
CA ILE A 264 14.59 -17.25 -27.03
C ILE A 264 13.49 -17.52 -25.98
N THR A 265 12.46 -18.29 -26.34
CA THR A 265 11.33 -18.59 -25.47
C THR A 265 11.22 -20.08 -25.17
N ILE A 266 10.68 -20.41 -23.99
CA ILE A 266 10.22 -21.76 -23.63
C ILE A 266 8.79 -21.69 -23.09
N GLU A 267 7.87 -22.41 -23.73
CA GLU A 267 6.43 -22.26 -23.51
C GLU A 267 5.71 -23.63 -23.40
N ASP A 268 4.56 -23.67 -22.70
CA ASP A 268 3.70 -24.87 -22.57
C ASP A 268 2.21 -24.53 -22.80
N PRO A 269 1.72 -24.56 -24.06
CA PRO A 269 2.44 -24.66 -25.33
C PRO A 269 2.73 -23.27 -25.93
N ILE A 270 3.42 -23.22 -27.07
CA ILE A 270 3.56 -21.98 -27.84
C ILE A 270 2.15 -21.54 -28.30
N GLU A 271 1.72 -20.35 -27.87
CA GLU A 271 0.38 -19.82 -28.21
C GLU A 271 0.36 -19.25 -29.62
N TYR A 272 1.42 -18.54 -30.01
CA TYR A 272 1.54 -17.92 -31.32
C TYR A 272 2.97 -17.99 -31.84
N GLU A 273 3.11 -18.12 -33.16
CA GLU A 273 4.41 -18.06 -33.82
C GLU A 273 4.80 -16.61 -34.07
N VAL A 274 5.93 -16.18 -33.50
CA VAL A 274 6.49 -14.83 -33.66
C VAL A 274 7.69 -14.93 -34.58
N LYS A 275 7.62 -14.23 -35.71
CA LYS A 275 8.72 -14.17 -36.65
C LYS A 275 9.90 -13.42 -36.05
N GLY A 276 11.11 -13.98 -36.17
CA GLY A 276 12.36 -13.33 -35.74
C GLY A 276 12.88 -13.78 -34.38
N ILE A 277 12.13 -14.59 -33.63
CA ILE A 277 12.57 -15.15 -32.34
C ILE A 277 12.68 -16.68 -32.42
N SER A 278 13.40 -17.28 -31.48
CA SER A 278 13.48 -18.75 -31.35
C SER A 278 12.52 -19.24 -30.26
N GLN A 279 11.43 -19.90 -30.63
CA GLN A 279 10.47 -20.43 -29.67
C GLN A 279 10.64 -21.95 -29.51
N THR A 280 10.74 -22.42 -28.27
CA THR A 280 10.72 -23.85 -27.95
C THR A 280 9.51 -24.19 -27.10
N GLN A 281 9.04 -25.44 -27.22
CA GLN A 281 7.88 -25.92 -26.49
C GLN A 281 8.26 -27.08 -25.59
N ILE A 282 7.68 -27.10 -24.39
CA ILE A 282 7.78 -28.24 -23.47
C ILE A 282 7.37 -29.54 -24.16
N ALA A 283 8.19 -30.58 -23.98
CA ALA A 283 7.94 -31.92 -24.50
C ALA A 283 8.12 -32.95 -23.40
N LYS A 284 7.02 -33.21 -22.66
CA LYS A 284 7.00 -34.10 -21.49
C LYS A 284 7.49 -35.52 -21.82
N GLU A 285 7.11 -36.05 -22.98
CA GLU A 285 7.55 -37.39 -23.44
C GLU A 285 9.05 -37.49 -23.72
N ARG A 286 9.72 -36.36 -23.92
CA ARG A 286 11.17 -36.27 -24.15
C ARG A 286 11.93 -35.71 -22.95
N ASN A 287 11.26 -35.56 -21.81
CA ASN A 287 11.80 -34.94 -20.61
C ASN A 287 12.36 -33.51 -20.85
N TYR A 288 11.81 -32.77 -21.81
CA TYR A 288 12.18 -31.37 -22.06
C TYR A 288 11.24 -30.46 -21.25
N THR A 289 11.65 -30.14 -20.02
CA THR A 289 10.91 -29.35 -19.01
C THR A 289 11.31 -27.86 -19.04
N PHE A 290 10.63 -27.01 -18.25
CA PHE A 290 10.96 -25.58 -18.15
C PHE A 290 12.39 -25.39 -17.63
N SER A 291 12.78 -26.09 -16.57
CA SER A 291 14.14 -26.02 -16.02
C SER A 291 15.22 -26.51 -16.99
N GLU A 292 15.03 -27.67 -17.62
CA GLU A 292 15.99 -28.21 -18.60
C GLU A 292 16.14 -27.31 -19.83
N GLY A 293 15.01 -26.85 -20.38
CA GLY A 293 15.04 -25.98 -21.52
C GLY A 293 15.61 -24.60 -21.19
N LEU A 294 15.29 -24.01 -20.04
CA LEU A 294 15.88 -22.75 -19.58
C LEU A 294 17.41 -22.87 -19.41
N ARG A 295 17.93 -23.96 -18.83
CA ARG A 295 19.38 -24.23 -18.78
C ARG A 295 20.02 -24.25 -20.16
N ALA A 296 19.35 -24.88 -21.13
CA ALA A 296 19.85 -24.94 -22.50
C ALA A 296 19.84 -23.54 -23.15
N ILE A 297 18.78 -22.77 -22.93
CA ILE A 297 18.60 -21.42 -23.48
C ILE A 297 19.69 -20.47 -22.99
N VAL A 298 20.05 -20.47 -21.71
CA VAL A 298 21.12 -19.59 -21.18
C VAL A 298 22.48 -19.86 -21.85
N ARG A 299 22.70 -21.06 -22.42
CA ARG A 299 23.92 -21.39 -23.19
C ARG A 299 23.82 -21.07 -24.68
N GLN A 300 22.71 -20.51 -25.12
CA GLN A 300 22.49 -20.09 -26.51
C GLN A 300 22.84 -18.63 -26.73
N ASP A 301 23.50 -17.94 -25.78
CA ASP A 301 23.84 -16.52 -25.91
C ASP A 301 22.61 -15.61 -26.17
N PRO A 302 21.49 -15.77 -25.43
CA PRO A 302 20.32 -14.90 -25.61
C PRO A 302 20.52 -13.53 -24.95
N ASP A 303 19.86 -12.50 -25.47
CA ASP A 303 19.72 -11.21 -24.76
C ASP A 303 18.45 -11.23 -23.90
N VAL A 304 17.37 -11.79 -24.45
CA VAL A 304 16.05 -11.86 -23.81
C VAL A 304 15.58 -13.31 -23.76
N ILE A 305 15.12 -13.72 -22.58
CA ILE A 305 14.59 -15.05 -22.33
C ILE A 305 13.12 -14.94 -21.90
N LEU A 306 12.21 -15.62 -22.59
CA LEU A 306 10.83 -15.77 -22.10
C LEU A 306 10.62 -17.17 -21.55
N VAL A 307 10.25 -17.27 -20.28
CA VAL A 307 9.82 -18.51 -19.64
C VAL A 307 8.32 -18.42 -19.44
N GLY A 308 7.55 -19.33 -20.05
CA GLY A 308 6.08 -19.28 -20.04
C GLY A 308 5.48 -19.07 -18.65
N GLU A 309 6.06 -19.72 -17.63
CA GLU A 309 5.70 -19.53 -16.23
C GLU A 309 6.78 -20.09 -15.29
N ILE A 310 6.85 -19.56 -14.07
CA ILE A 310 7.68 -20.12 -13.00
C ILE A 310 6.76 -20.80 -11.99
N ARG A 311 6.86 -22.13 -11.89
CA ARG A 311 6.03 -22.97 -11.00
C ARG A 311 6.79 -23.62 -9.85
N ASP A 312 8.08 -23.80 -10.01
CA ASP A 312 8.93 -24.57 -9.11
C ASP A 312 10.24 -23.82 -8.80
N GLU A 313 10.90 -24.28 -7.74
CA GLU A 313 12.14 -23.71 -7.23
C GLU A 313 13.29 -23.79 -8.24
N GLU A 314 13.40 -24.91 -8.96
CA GLU A 314 14.47 -25.12 -9.93
C GLU A 314 14.41 -24.11 -11.07
N THR A 315 13.22 -23.91 -11.66
CA THR A 315 13.00 -22.91 -12.71
C THR A 315 13.22 -21.50 -12.19
N SER A 316 12.79 -21.22 -10.96
CA SER A 316 12.95 -19.92 -10.32
C SER A 316 14.41 -19.57 -10.08
N ASP A 317 15.21 -20.51 -9.56
CA ASP A 317 16.65 -20.32 -9.32
C ASP A 317 17.40 -20.03 -10.63
N ILE A 318 17.14 -20.80 -11.69
CA ILE A 318 17.79 -20.56 -12.98
C ILE A 318 17.39 -19.20 -13.56
N ALA A 319 16.11 -18.82 -13.46
CA ALA A 319 15.62 -17.54 -13.95
C ALA A 319 16.25 -16.34 -13.22
N VAL A 320 16.36 -16.41 -11.89
CA VAL A 320 17.04 -15.39 -11.07
C VAL A 320 18.51 -15.29 -11.42
N ASN A 321 19.20 -16.43 -11.56
CA ASN A 321 20.62 -16.43 -11.96
C ASN A 321 20.81 -15.87 -13.37
N ALA A 322 19.95 -16.21 -14.33
CA ALA A 322 19.99 -15.64 -15.69
C ALA A 322 19.84 -14.11 -15.65
N ALA A 323 18.88 -13.61 -14.86
CA ALA A 323 18.65 -12.19 -14.67
C ALA A 323 19.84 -11.44 -14.05
N LEU A 324 20.51 -12.05 -13.06
CA LEU A 324 21.71 -11.49 -12.43
C LEU A 324 22.96 -11.59 -13.31
N THR A 325 22.96 -12.47 -14.32
CA THR A 325 24.10 -12.71 -15.22
C THR A 325 23.97 -12.01 -16.57
N GLY A 326 23.12 -10.98 -16.65
CA GLY A 326 23.08 -10.09 -17.82
C GLY A 326 21.96 -10.37 -18.82
N HIS A 327 20.95 -11.16 -18.47
CA HIS A 327 19.81 -11.46 -19.35
C HIS A 327 18.55 -10.73 -18.89
N LEU A 328 17.73 -10.27 -19.83
CA LEU A 328 16.37 -9.83 -19.52
C LEU A 328 15.42 -11.04 -19.56
N VAL A 329 14.85 -11.40 -18.42
CA VAL A 329 13.96 -12.56 -18.27
C VAL A 329 12.51 -12.11 -18.14
N LEU A 330 11.67 -12.61 -19.02
CA LEU A 330 10.23 -12.38 -19.03
C LEU A 330 9.53 -13.65 -18.55
N SER A 331 8.64 -13.55 -17.57
CA SER A 331 7.86 -14.72 -17.14
C SER A 331 6.51 -14.39 -16.53
N THR A 332 5.77 -15.44 -16.16
CA THR A 332 4.48 -15.32 -15.48
C THR A 332 4.49 -15.97 -14.10
N LEU A 333 3.72 -15.37 -13.19
CA LEU A 333 3.35 -15.93 -11.90
C LEU A 333 1.82 -15.96 -11.75
N HIS A 334 1.35 -16.69 -10.75
CA HIS A 334 -0.06 -16.79 -10.39
C HIS A 334 -0.31 -16.20 -9.00
N THR A 335 -0.38 -14.88 -8.93
CA THR A 335 -0.77 -14.12 -7.73
C THR A 335 -1.92 -13.16 -8.05
N ASN A 336 -2.58 -12.66 -7.01
CA ASN A 336 -3.77 -11.83 -7.16
C ASN A 336 -3.48 -10.36 -7.43
N ASN A 337 -2.28 -9.89 -7.06
CA ASN A 337 -1.82 -8.50 -7.16
C ASN A 337 -0.27 -8.49 -7.23
N ALA A 338 0.32 -7.32 -7.49
CA ALA A 338 1.76 -7.23 -7.74
C ALA A 338 2.58 -7.45 -6.44
N PRO A 339 2.25 -6.82 -5.30
CA PRO A 339 2.94 -7.06 -4.02
C PRO A 339 2.96 -8.52 -3.56
N ALA A 340 1.87 -9.28 -3.78
CA ALA A 340 1.80 -10.70 -3.43
C ALA A 340 2.77 -11.59 -4.24
N SER A 341 3.36 -11.07 -5.31
CA SER A 341 4.37 -11.78 -6.10
C SER A 341 5.67 -11.97 -5.33
N ILE A 342 6.02 -11.05 -4.42
CA ILE A 342 7.23 -11.14 -3.59
C ILE A 342 7.18 -12.35 -2.65
N PRO A 343 6.18 -12.50 -1.75
CA PRO A 343 6.11 -13.67 -0.87
C PRO A 343 5.97 -14.96 -1.68
N ARG A 344 5.27 -14.94 -2.82
CA ARG A 344 5.21 -16.11 -3.71
C ARG A 344 6.58 -16.52 -4.27
N PHE A 345 7.43 -15.56 -4.60
CA PHE A 345 8.79 -15.83 -5.06
C PHE A 345 9.66 -16.42 -3.94
N ILE A 346 9.47 -15.95 -2.71
CA ILE A 346 10.11 -16.52 -1.51
C ILE A 346 9.64 -17.96 -1.27
N GLU A 347 8.33 -18.24 -1.42
CA GLU A 347 7.78 -19.61 -1.33
C GLU A 347 8.35 -20.56 -2.40
N LEU A 348 8.73 -20.02 -3.56
CA LEU A 348 9.42 -20.75 -4.63
C LEU A 348 10.93 -20.91 -4.37
N GLY A 349 11.42 -20.62 -3.15
CA GLY A 349 12.81 -20.84 -2.75
C GLY A 349 13.77 -19.70 -3.09
N VAL A 350 13.29 -18.59 -3.65
CA VAL A 350 14.15 -17.43 -3.93
C VAL A 350 14.49 -16.70 -2.64
N LYS A 351 15.78 -16.49 -2.39
CA LYS A 351 16.25 -15.77 -1.20
C LYS A 351 15.90 -14.29 -1.29
N PRO A 352 15.39 -13.64 -0.21
CA PRO A 352 14.96 -12.24 -0.24
C PRO A 352 16.01 -11.26 -0.78
N ASN A 353 17.28 -11.46 -0.42
CA ASN A 353 18.40 -10.62 -0.87
C ASN A 353 18.73 -10.75 -2.37
N LEU A 354 18.16 -11.74 -3.06
CA LEU A 354 18.29 -11.89 -4.52
C LEU A 354 17.11 -11.26 -5.27
N ILE A 355 15.97 -11.01 -4.62
CA ILE A 355 14.76 -10.50 -5.27
C ILE A 355 15.00 -9.08 -5.77
N ALA A 356 15.45 -8.17 -4.90
CA ALA A 356 15.67 -6.78 -5.28
C ALA A 356 16.65 -6.59 -6.45
N PRO A 357 17.84 -7.23 -6.49
CA PRO A 357 18.77 -7.08 -7.60
C PRO A 357 18.36 -7.85 -8.88
N SER A 358 17.44 -8.82 -8.79
CA SER A 358 17.02 -9.61 -9.96
C SER A 358 15.73 -9.11 -10.61
N ILE A 359 14.88 -8.36 -9.91
CA ILE A 359 13.54 -7.99 -10.40
C ILE A 359 13.50 -6.53 -10.86
N ASN A 360 13.12 -6.30 -12.12
CA ASN A 360 12.81 -4.97 -12.63
C ASN A 360 11.39 -4.53 -12.25
N ALA A 361 10.40 -5.40 -12.49
CA ALA A 361 8.99 -5.10 -12.25
C ALA A 361 8.12 -6.35 -12.06
N PHE A 362 7.14 -6.23 -11.16
CA PHE A 362 5.96 -7.09 -11.11
C PHE A 362 4.78 -6.36 -11.73
N ILE A 363 4.12 -6.99 -12.71
CA ILE A 363 2.97 -6.44 -13.44
C ILE A 363 1.76 -7.33 -13.16
N ALA A 364 0.90 -6.93 -12.22
CA ALA A 364 -0.37 -7.58 -12.02
C ALA A 364 -1.43 -7.04 -12.97
N GLN A 365 -2.24 -7.94 -13.53
CA GLN A 365 -3.26 -7.56 -14.49
C GLN A 365 -4.53 -8.41 -14.43
N ARG A 366 -5.65 -7.79 -14.84
CA ARG A 366 -6.93 -8.45 -15.16
C ARG A 366 -7.53 -7.83 -16.41
N LEU A 367 -8.46 -8.57 -17.05
CA LEU A 367 -9.24 -8.05 -18.18
C LEU A 367 -10.66 -7.70 -17.74
N VAL A 368 -11.07 -6.48 -18.05
CA VAL A 368 -12.46 -6.02 -17.92
C VAL A 368 -13.07 -5.84 -19.31
N ARG A 369 -14.36 -6.13 -19.45
CA ARG A 369 -15.09 -5.91 -20.72
C ARG A 369 -15.26 -4.42 -21.01
N LYS A 370 -15.06 -4.02 -22.26
CA LYS A 370 -15.31 -2.64 -22.70
C LYS A 370 -16.79 -2.44 -22.97
N LEU A 371 -17.35 -1.32 -22.49
CA LEU A 371 -18.72 -0.93 -22.81
C LEU A 371 -18.88 -0.69 -24.31
N CYS A 372 -19.99 -1.18 -24.87
CA CYS A 372 -20.35 -0.85 -26.25
C CYS A 372 -20.81 0.61 -26.34
N ASP A 373 -20.70 1.22 -27.52
CA ASP A 373 -21.20 2.59 -27.79
C ASP A 373 -22.70 2.80 -27.49
N CYS A 374 -23.47 1.72 -27.34
CA CYS A 374 -24.88 1.78 -26.90
C CYS A 374 -25.02 2.01 -25.38
N LYS A 375 -23.92 2.24 -24.67
CA LYS A 375 -23.91 2.52 -23.23
C LYS A 375 -24.82 3.69 -22.89
N GLU A 376 -25.46 3.60 -21.72
CA GLU A 376 -26.33 4.66 -21.21
C GLU A 376 -25.63 5.33 -20.03
N ALA A 377 -25.57 6.66 -20.07
CA ALA A 377 -25.11 7.47 -18.95
C ALA A 377 -26.20 7.53 -17.87
N TYR A 378 -25.82 7.30 -16.63
CA TYR A 378 -26.70 7.44 -15.47
C TYR A 378 -26.00 8.23 -14.36
N LYS A 379 -26.81 8.90 -13.54
CA LYS A 379 -26.31 9.58 -12.34
C LYS A 379 -26.18 8.55 -11.21
N PRO A 380 -24.97 8.26 -10.71
CA PRO A 380 -24.79 7.32 -9.62
C PRO A 380 -25.35 7.85 -8.29
N ALA A 381 -25.62 6.92 -7.36
CA ALA A 381 -26.03 7.25 -5.99
C ALA A 381 -24.92 8.03 -5.26
N LYS A 382 -25.30 8.85 -4.26
CA LYS A 382 -24.36 9.70 -3.53
C LYS A 382 -23.29 8.86 -2.82
N GLU A 383 -23.68 7.70 -2.31
CA GLU A 383 -22.83 6.74 -1.62
C GLU A 383 -21.76 6.18 -2.57
N THR A 384 -22.15 5.83 -3.80
CA THR A 384 -21.22 5.37 -4.85
C THR A 384 -20.20 6.46 -5.21
N ILE A 385 -20.65 7.70 -5.37
CA ILE A 385 -19.75 8.84 -5.64
C ILE A 385 -18.77 9.04 -4.47
N ALA A 386 -19.26 8.94 -3.23
CA ALA A 386 -18.43 9.08 -2.05
C ALA A 386 -17.35 7.98 -1.97
N SER A 387 -17.72 6.71 -2.17
CA SER A 387 -16.75 5.60 -2.17
C SER A 387 -15.71 5.75 -3.29
N ILE A 388 -16.12 6.10 -4.52
CA ILE A 388 -15.18 6.40 -5.62
C ILE A 388 -14.22 7.52 -5.24
N LYS A 389 -14.73 8.63 -4.70
CA LYS A 389 -13.89 9.77 -4.28
C LYS A 389 -12.89 9.35 -3.19
N LYS A 390 -13.30 8.55 -2.21
CA LYS A 390 -12.40 8.03 -1.17
C LYS A 390 -11.27 7.21 -1.79
N ILE A 391 -11.60 6.21 -2.61
CA ILE A 391 -10.62 5.31 -3.23
C ILE A 391 -9.66 6.02 -4.19
N LEU A 392 -10.13 7.04 -4.92
CA LEU A 392 -9.28 7.82 -5.81
C LEU A 392 -8.43 8.85 -5.06
N SER A 393 -8.88 9.36 -3.90
CA SER A 393 -8.14 10.38 -3.13
C SER A 393 -6.83 9.88 -2.52
N ILE A 394 -6.69 8.56 -2.35
CA ILE A 394 -5.46 7.92 -1.84
C ILE A 394 -4.43 7.66 -2.94
N ILE A 395 -4.73 7.97 -4.21
CA ILE A 395 -3.75 7.89 -5.30
C ILE A 395 -2.67 8.96 -5.06
N SER A 396 -1.42 8.53 -4.95
CA SER A 396 -0.27 9.42 -4.77
C SER A 396 -0.10 10.34 -6.00
N PRO A 397 0.22 11.64 -5.81
CA PRO A 397 0.55 12.53 -6.93
C PRO A 397 1.72 12.02 -7.79
N LYS A 398 2.61 11.18 -7.22
CA LYS A 398 3.70 10.52 -7.94
C LYS A 398 3.20 9.59 -9.06
N ALA A 399 1.94 9.14 -9.02
CA ALA A 399 1.35 8.27 -10.03
C ALA A 399 1.24 8.94 -11.42
N LYS A 400 1.39 10.28 -11.52
CA LYS A 400 1.31 11.04 -12.79
C LYS A 400 0.00 10.81 -13.55
N ILE A 401 -1.12 10.76 -12.83
CA ILE A 401 -2.46 10.58 -13.39
C ILE A 401 -3.35 11.72 -12.91
N GLU A 402 -4.18 12.24 -13.82
CA GLU A 402 -5.20 13.21 -13.46
C GLU A 402 -6.35 12.52 -12.73
N ILE A 403 -6.61 12.93 -11.49
CA ILE A 403 -7.70 12.38 -10.70
C ILE A 403 -8.98 13.20 -10.98
N PRO A 404 -10.08 12.56 -11.43
CA PRO A 404 -11.33 13.25 -11.69
C PRO A 404 -11.88 13.91 -10.41
N LYS A 405 -12.03 15.25 -10.42
CA LYS A 405 -12.56 16.00 -9.26
C LYS A 405 -14.05 15.77 -9.04
N ASN A 406 -14.80 15.60 -10.13
CA ASN A 406 -16.24 15.39 -10.13
C ASN A 406 -16.61 14.16 -10.97
N VAL A 407 -17.39 13.27 -10.40
CA VAL A 407 -17.99 12.12 -11.08
C VAL A 407 -19.47 12.44 -11.27
N GLU A 408 -19.80 13.05 -12.41
CA GLU A 408 -21.17 13.48 -12.71
C GLU A 408 -22.04 12.35 -13.25
N SER A 409 -21.43 11.43 -14.01
CA SER A 409 -22.11 10.32 -14.67
C SER A 409 -21.22 9.09 -14.68
N LEU A 410 -21.85 7.93 -14.57
CA LEU A 410 -21.25 6.63 -14.89
C LEU A 410 -22.04 6.00 -16.02
N TYR A 411 -21.51 4.92 -16.60
CA TYR A 411 -22.09 4.26 -17.75
C TYR A 411 -22.48 2.82 -17.41
N ARG A 412 -23.64 2.39 -17.92
CA ARG A 412 -24.16 1.03 -17.77
C ARG A 412 -24.38 0.35 -19.12
N PRO A 413 -24.27 -0.98 -19.19
CA PRO A 413 -24.57 -1.71 -20.42
C PRO A 413 -26.07 -1.66 -20.76
N VAL A 414 -26.40 -1.48 -22.04
CA VAL A 414 -27.79 -1.56 -22.55
C VAL A 414 -27.98 -2.77 -23.46
N GLY A 415 -27.11 -2.89 -24.47
CA GLY A 415 -27.23 -3.90 -25.51
C GLY A 415 -27.77 -3.33 -26.82
N CYS A 416 -27.13 -3.68 -27.93
CA CYS A 416 -27.59 -3.37 -29.28
C CYS A 416 -27.11 -4.46 -30.25
N ALA A 417 -27.51 -4.38 -31.52
CA ALA A 417 -27.08 -5.31 -32.56
C ALA A 417 -25.54 -5.42 -32.69
N LYS A 418 -24.80 -4.31 -32.55
CA LYS A 418 -23.32 -4.27 -32.68
C LYS A 418 -22.57 -5.09 -31.64
N CYS A 419 -23.16 -5.27 -30.45
CA CYS A 419 -22.63 -6.04 -29.34
C CYS A 419 -23.47 -7.30 -29.07
N HIS A 420 -24.32 -7.71 -30.02
CA HIS A 420 -25.20 -8.87 -29.88
C HIS A 420 -26.07 -8.83 -28.62
N ASN A 421 -26.53 -7.64 -28.25
CA ASN A 421 -27.32 -7.35 -27.04
C ASN A 421 -26.61 -7.68 -25.71
N LEU A 422 -25.28 -7.79 -25.70
CA LEU A 422 -24.50 -8.02 -24.48
C LEU A 422 -24.22 -6.73 -23.68
N GLY A 423 -24.26 -5.57 -24.35
CA GLY A 423 -23.89 -4.27 -23.77
C GLY A 423 -22.38 -4.01 -23.68
N TYR A 424 -21.56 -5.01 -24.00
CA TYR A 424 -20.10 -4.94 -24.01
C TYR A 424 -19.53 -5.43 -25.34
N LYS A 425 -18.35 -4.93 -25.74
CA LYS A 425 -17.65 -5.39 -26.94
C LYS A 425 -16.13 -5.22 -26.78
N GLY A 426 -15.41 -6.32 -26.68
CA GLY A 426 -13.97 -6.34 -26.48
C GLY A 426 -13.60 -6.18 -25.01
N ARG A 427 -12.29 -6.15 -24.73
CA ARG A 427 -11.72 -6.12 -23.38
C ARG A 427 -10.58 -5.11 -23.31
N ILE A 428 -10.30 -4.62 -22.11
CA ILE A 428 -9.14 -3.78 -21.79
C ILE A 428 -8.49 -4.28 -20.51
N GLY A 429 -7.16 -4.17 -20.42
CA GLY A 429 -6.43 -4.53 -19.22
C GLY A 429 -6.62 -3.50 -18.12
N ILE A 430 -6.71 -3.95 -16.88
CA ILE A 430 -6.47 -3.14 -15.68
C ILE A 430 -5.18 -3.62 -15.03
N PHE A 431 -4.32 -2.69 -14.63
CA PHE A 431 -2.95 -2.97 -14.25
C PHE A 431 -2.58 -2.41 -12.89
N GLU A 432 -1.68 -3.11 -12.23
CA GLU A 432 -0.97 -2.68 -11.03
C GLU A 432 0.50 -3.07 -11.23
N VAL A 433 1.38 -2.07 -11.21
CA VAL A 433 2.80 -2.25 -11.55
C VAL A 433 3.66 -1.84 -10.36
N LEU A 434 4.39 -2.82 -9.83
CA LEU A 434 5.34 -2.65 -8.73
C LEU A 434 6.76 -2.71 -9.27
N THR A 435 7.52 -1.63 -9.10
CA THR A 435 8.97 -1.59 -9.33
C THR A 435 9.70 -1.58 -7.99
N ILE A 436 10.88 -2.19 -7.94
CA ILE A 436 11.67 -2.25 -6.71
C ILE A 436 12.51 -0.97 -6.56
N ASN A 437 12.32 -0.25 -5.46
CA ASN A 437 13.16 0.86 -5.03
C ASN A 437 13.79 0.53 -3.67
N GLU A 438 14.63 1.43 -3.14
CA GLU A 438 15.34 1.21 -1.86
C GLU A 438 14.39 0.91 -0.69
N ASN A 439 13.21 1.52 -0.65
CA ASN A 439 12.22 1.30 0.41
C ASN A 439 11.58 -0.09 0.29
N ILE A 440 11.16 -0.47 -0.91
CA ILE A 440 10.62 -1.80 -1.19
C ILE A 440 11.68 -2.88 -0.96
N GLU A 441 12.93 -2.64 -1.34
CA GLU A 441 14.06 -3.55 -1.07
C GLU A 441 14.24 -3.79 0.43
N LYS A 442 14.24 -2.72 1.23
CA LYS A 442 14.31 -2.84 2.70
C LYS A 442 13.17 -3.71 3.23
N LEU A 443 11.93 -3.47 2.79
CA LEU A 443 10.76 -4.25 3.21
C LEU A 443 10.87 -5.73 2.80
N ILE A 444 11.43 -6.03 1.62
CA ILE A 444 11.70 -7.40 1.18
C ILE A 444 12.72 -8.08 2.11
N LEU A 445 13.81 -7.39 2.47
CA LEU A 445 14.84 -7.91 3.36
C LEU A 445 14.32 -8.15 4.79
N GLU A 446 13.40 -7.31 5.26
CA GLU A 446 12.72 -7.44 6.55
C GLU A 446 11.58 -8.47 6.54
N MET A 447 11.30 -9.10 5.39
CA MET A 447 10.18 -10.03 5.19
C MET A 447 8.82 -9.43 5.57
N ALA A 448 8.63 -8.14 5.23
CA ALA A 448 7.40 -7.40 5.49
C ALA A 448 6.18 -8.05 4.81
N GLY A 449 4.99 -7.82 5.40
CA GLY A 449 3.75 -8.38 4.88
C GLY A 449 3.28 -7.71 3.59
N GLU A 450 2.44 -8.39 2.81
CA GLU A 450 1.86 -7.88 1.55
C GLU A 450 1.22 -6.49 1.73
N ARG A 451 0.52 -6.26 2.84
CA ARG A 451 -0.14 -4.99 3.15
C ARG A 451 0.85 -3.84 3.30
N GLU A 452 2.00 -4.07 3.92
CA GLU A 452 3.02 -3.04 4.16
C GLU A 452 3.73 -2.67 2.85
N ILE A 453 4.10 -3.68 2.07
CA ILE A 453 4.66 -3.50 0.72
C ILE A 453 3.68 -2.74 -0.19
N SER A 454 2.40 -3.10 -0.14
CA SER A 454 1.34 -2.42 -0.90
C SER A 454 1.23 -0.95 -0.52
N GLN A 455 1.23 -0.63 0.78
CA GLN A 455 1.17 0.75 1.26
C GLN A 455 2.38 1.58 0.81
N ALA A 456 3.60 1.03 0.97
CA ALA A 456 4.82 1.68 0.53
C ALA A 456 4.81 1.93 -1.00
N ALA A 457 4.43 0.92 -1.78
CA ALA A 457 4.33 1.04 -3.23
C ALA A 457 3.31 2.09 -3.67
N MET A 458 2.15 2.16 -3.01
CA MET A 458 1.12 3.17 -3.29
C MET A 458 1.60 4.58 -2.97
N GLN A 459 2.33 4.78 -1.86
CA GLN A 459 2.95 6.06 -1.53
C GLN A 459 3.95 6.50 -2.61
N ASP A 460 4.66 5.55 -3.21
CA ASP A 460 5.60 5.78 -4.30
C ASP A 460 4.99 5.92 -5.69
N GLY A 461 3.66 5.91 -5.80
CA GLY A 461 2.94 6.20 -7.04
C GLY A 461 2.37 4.99 -7.75
N MET A 462 2.47 3.78 -7.17
CA MET A 462 1.71 2.63 -7.67
C MET A 462 0.21 2.88 -7.48
N ILE A 463 -0.57 2.63 -8.53
CA ILE A 463 -2.02 2.53 -8.41
C ILE A 463 -2.42 1.06 -8.38
N THR A 464 -3.48 0.75 -7.63
CA THR A 464 -4.02 -0.61 -7.60
C THR A 464 -4.87 -0.91 -8.83
N MET A 465 -5.06 -2.19 -9.15
CA MET A 465 -5.96 -2.59 -10.26
C MET A 465 -7.39 -2.06 -10.07
N ALA A 466 -7.85 -1.92 -8.83
CA ALA A 466 -9.16 -1.35 -8.52
C ALA A 466 -9.21 0.14 -8.85
N GLN A 467 -8.18 0.90 -8.47
CA GLN A 467 -8.08 2.33 -8.82
C GLN A 467 -8.03 2.54 -10.32
N ASP A 468 -7.19 1.79 -11.04
CA ASP A 468 -7.10 1.83 -12.50
C ASP A 468 -8.44 1.48 -13.17
N GLY A 469 -9.13 0.44 -12.66
CA GLY A 469 -10.46 0.06 -13.12
C GLY A 469 -11.52 1.13 -12.89
N ILE A 470 -11.54 1.76 -11.71
CA ILE A 470 -12.46 2.86 -11.38
C ILE A 470 -12.24 4.05 -12.32
N LEU A 471 -11.00 4.43 -12.58
CA LEU A 471 -10.68 5.51 -13.52
C LEU A 471 -11.25 5.20 -14.92
N LYS A 472 -11.04 3.99 -15.43
CA LYS A 472 -11.64 3.52 -16.70
C LYS A 472 -13.16 3.52 -16.69
N ALA A 473 -13.78 3.23 -15.55
CA ALA A 473 -15.24 3.27 -15.41
C ALA A 473 -15.78 4.72 -15.44
N VAL A 474 -15.08 5.66 -14.81
CA VAL A 474 -15.40 7.09 -14.84
C VAL A 474 -15.23 7.66 -16.27
N GLU A 475 -14.21 7.21 -17.00
CA GLU A 475 -13.99 7.52 -18.43
C GLU A 475 -15.05 6.86 -19.36
N GLY A 476 -15.87 5.95 -18.82
CA GLY A 476 -16.89 5.24 -19.56
C GLY A 476 -16.35 4.16 -20.50
N GLU A 477 -15.11 3.69 -20.29
CA GLU A 477 -14.54 2.56 -21.02
C GLU A 477 -15.13 1.23 -20.54
N THR A 478 -15.42 1.11 -19.24
CA THR A 478 -16.03 -0.06 -18.60
C THR A 478 -17.13 0.37 -17.62
N SER A 479 -17.81 -0.59 -17.00
CA SER A 479 -18.79 -0.35 -15.94
C SER A 479 -18.17 -0.62 -14.56
N MET A 480 -18.73 -0.01 -13.51
CA MET A 480 -18.33 -0.31 -12.12
C MET A 480 -18.57 -1.78 -11.75
N GLU A 481 -19.65 -2.38 -12.25
CA GLU A 481 -19.96 -3.80 -12.04
C GLU A 481 -18.82 -4.70 -12.51
N GLU A 482 -18.22 -4.35 -13.65
CA GLU A 482 -17.16 -5.13 -14.24
C GLU A 482 -15.82 -4.96 -13.51
N VAL A 483 -15.54 -3.75 -13.02
CA VAL A 483 -14.38 -3.47 -12.16
C VAL A 483 -14.47 -4.33 -10.89
N TRP A 484 -15.61 -4.31 -10.21
CA TRP A 484 -15.80 -5.08 -8.97
C TRP A 484 -15.78 -6.58 -9.17
N ARG A 485 -16.37 -7.07 -10.27
CA ARG A 485 -16.26 -8.48 -10.67
C ARG A 485 -14.80 -8.90 -10.85
N ALA A 486 -13.97 -8.02 -11.39
CA ALA A 486 -12.57 -8.31 -11.64
C ALA A 486 -11.72 -8.19 -10.37
N THR A 487 -11.88 -7.16 -9.53
CA THR A 487 -10.90 -6.86 -8.48
C THR A 487 -11.30 -7.36 -7.09
N GLY A 488 -12.60 -7.48 -6.78
CA GLY A 488 -13.08 -8.03 -5.50
C GLY A 488 -12.61 -7.30 -4.22
N GLN A 489 -11.97 -6.13 -4.34
CA GLN A 489 -11.25 -5.45 -3.25
C GLN A 489 -11.69 -3.98 -3.13
N SER A 490 -12.65 -3.70 -2.25
CA SER A 490 -12.91 -2.33 -1.76
C SER A 490 -12.43 -2.13 -0.32
N GLU A 491 -12.53 -3.15 0.53
CA GLU A 491 -12.24 -3.07 1.97
C GLU A 491 -10.83 -2.58 2.28
N PHE A 492 -9.78 -3.13 1.63
CA PHE A 492 -8.40 -2.71 1.87
C PHE A 492 -8.14 -1.22 1.57
N LEU A 493 -8.73 -0.71 0.48
CA LEU A 493 -8.55 0.69 0.08
C LEU A 493 -9.37 1.62 0.98
N GLU A 494 -10.53 1.17 1.43
CA GLU A 494 -11.32 1.88 2.43
C GLU A 494 -10.60 1.90 3.79
N GLU A 495 -9.99 0.81 4.23
CA GLU A 495 -9.14 0.74 5.43
C GLU A 495 -7.95 1.71 5.34
N ILE A 496 -7.26 1.76 4.19
CA ILE A 496 -6.16 2.71 3.97
C ILE A 496 -6.67 4.14 4.00
N TYR A 497 -7.79 4.43 3.34
CA TYR A 497 -8.39 5.77 3.38
C TYR A 497 -8.76 6.13 4.80
N GLU A 498 -9.36 5.22 5.57
CA GLU A 498 -9.67 5.45 6.99
C GLU A 498 -8.39 5.73 7.76
N LYS A 499 -7.36 4.89 7.69
CA LYS A 499 -6.08 5.12 8.36
C LYS A 499 -5.41 6.43 7.94
N LEU A 500 -5.42 6.77 6.65
CA LEU A 500 -4.89 8.03 6.14
C LEU A 500 -5.71 9.21 6.59
N MET A 501 -7.04 9.11 6.67
CA MET A 501 -7.90 10.15 7.23
C MET A 501 -7.74 10.26 8.74
N GLU A 502 -7.51 9.16 9.44
CA GLU A 502 -7.14 9.18 10.86
C GLU A 502 -5.79 9.87 11.09
N GLN A 503 -4.88 9.78 10.13
CA GLN A 503 -3.57 10.44 10.14
C GLN A 503 -3.61 11.89 9.60
N SER A 504 -4.50 12.21 8.64
CA SER A 504 -4.58 13.49 7.94
C SER A 504 -5.60 14.44 8.54
N LEU A 505 -6.65 13.92 9.19
CA LEU A 505 -7.45 14.72 10.09
C LEU A 505 -6.61 14.93 11.34
N SER A 506 -6.06 16.14 11.49
CA SER A 506 -5.99 16.70 12.83
C SER A 506 -7.44 16.72 13.31
N ARG A 507 -7.89 15.67 14.00
CA ARG A 507 -9.25 15.58 14.53
C ARG A 507 -9.46 16.84 15.34
N SER A 508 -10.32 17.74 14.87
CA SER A 508 -10.50 19.05 15.50
C SER A 508 -11.93 19.21 15.98
N VAL A 509 -12.09 19.65 17.22
CA VAL A 509 -13.37 20.12 17.73
C VAL A 509 -13.49 21.61 17.44
N GLU A 510 -14.49 21.99 16.65
CA GLU A 510 -14.78 23.40 16.36
C GLU A 510 -15.70 23.98 17.43
N ILE A 511 -15.23 25.06 18.06
CA ILE A 511 -15.97 25.85 19.05
C ILE A 511 -16.47 27.11 18.36
N SER A 512 -17.79 27.27 18.35
CA SER A 512 -18.44 28.41 17.71
C SER A 512 -18.29 29.70 18.54
N GLU A 513 -18.49 30.84 17.90
CA GLU A 513 -18.53 32.14 18.60
C GLU A 513 -19.63 32.18 19.68
N GLU A 514 -20.77 31.52 19.44
CA GLU A 514 -21.88 31.39 20.39
C GLU A 514 -21.52 30.55 21.62
N ASP A 515 -20.81 29.43 21.43
CA ASP A 515 -20.29 28.59 22.51
C ASP A 515 -19.32 29.40 23.39
N MET A 516 -18.40 30.16 22.77
CA MET A 516 -17.43 31.01 23.46
C MET A 516 -18.12 32.12 24.27
N GLN A 517 -19.15 32.76 23.69
CA GLN A 517 -19.88 33.82 24.36
C GLN A 517 -20.64 33.30 25.59
N THR A 518 -21.38 32.21 25.42
CA THR A 518 -22.13 31.54 26.51
C THR A 518 -21.22 31.19 27.69
N VAL A 519 -20.04 30.64 27.40
CA VAL A 519 -19.08 30.26 28.44
C VAL A 519 -18.43 31.49 29.08
N SER A 520 -18.11 32.53 28.30
CA SER A 520 -17.47 33.75 28.81
C SER A 520 -18.26 34.46 29.91
N GLU A 521 -19.60 34.39 29.85
CA GLU A 521 -20.50 34.96 30.87
C GLU A 521 -20.45 34.19 32.21
N SER A 522 -20.06 32.91 32.15
CA SER A 522 -20.06 31.98 33.29
C SER A 522 -18.67 31.74 33.89
N VAL A 523 -17.58 32.02 33.16
CA VAL A 523 -16.19 31.81 33.60
C VAL A 523 -15.76 32.75 34.75
N ALA A 524 -16.53 33.80 35.04
CA ALA A 524 -16.23 34.75 36.12
C ALA A 524 -16.25 34.14 37.53
N SER A 525 -16.95 33.01 37.75
CA SER A 525 -16.88 32.25 38.99
C SER A 525 -16.99 30.74 38.73
N ILE A 526 -16.32 29.94 39.55
CA ILE A 526 -16.31 28.47 39.41
C ILE A 526 -17.74 27.91 39.58
N GLU A 527 -18.53 28.50 40.47
CA GLU A 527 -19.91 28.07 40.74
C GLU A 527 -20.82 28.22 39.52
N LYS A 528 -20.71 29.35 38.80
CA LYS A 528 -21.51 29.59 37.58
C LYS A 528 -21.11 28.66 36.44
N LEU A 529 -19.80 28.41 36.28
CA LEU A 529 -19.31 27.45 35.31
C LEU A 529 -19.78 26.02 35.61
N ALA A 530 -19.83 25.64 36.89
CA ALA A 530 -20.37 24.34 37.32
C ALA A 530 -21.89 24.21 37.08
N GLU A 531 -22.66 25.30 37.18
CA GLU A 531 -24.08 25.31 36.82
C GLU A 531 -24.29 25.18 35.30
N LEU A 532 -23.52 25.90 34.50
CA LEU A 532 -23.57 25.80 33.03
C LEU A 532 -23.26 24.38 32.55
N LEU A 533 -22.21 23.76 33.09
CA LEU A 533 -21.81 22.41 32.68
C LEU A 533 -22.83 21.33 33.08
N ARG A 534 -23.54 21.50 34.21
CA ARG A 534 -24.62 20.60 34.64
C ARG A 534 -25.92 20.79 33.85
N GLY A 535 -26.18 21.99 33.35
CA GLY A 535 -27.38 22.31 32.57
C GLY A 535 -27.24 22.11 31.06
N ALA A 536 -26.02 21.83 30.58
CA ALA A 536 -25.72 21.68 29.16
C ALA A 536 -26.29 20.36 28.60
N ASN A 537 -26.70 20.37 27.33
CA ASN A 537 -27.07 19.15 26.64
C ASN A 537 -25.84 18.25 26.39
N GLN A 538 -26.05 16.95 26.22
CA GLN A 538 -24.99 15.94 26.07
C GLN A 538 -23.98 16.25 24.92
N LYS A 539 -24.38 17.02 23.90
CA LYS A 539 -23.52 17.39 22.76
C LYS A 539 -22.71 18.68 22.98
N SER A 540 -23.03 19.44 24.02
CA SER A 540 -22.43 20.76 24.29
C SER A 540 -21.47 20.75 25.48
N VAL A 541 -21.58 19.75 26.37
CA VAL A 541 -20.69 19.61 27.55
C VAL A 541 -19.21 19.64 27.13
N ALA A 542 -18.82 18.84 26.12
CA ALA A 542 -17.44 18.82 25.66
C ALA A 542 -16.97 20.17 25.12
N LYS A 543 -17.80 20.82 24.29
CA LYS A 543 -17.51 22.16 23.75
C LYS A 543 -17.34 23.20 24.86
N TYR A 544 -18.19 23.19 25.88
CA TYR A 544 -18.10 24.13 26.99
C TYR A 544 -16.89 23.87 27.89
N VAL A 545 -16.52 22.60 28.09
CA VAL A 545 -15.28 22.22 28.79
C VAL A 545 -14.06 22.73 28.01
N PHE A 546 -14.03 22.57 26.68
CA PHE A 546 -12.92 23.07 25.88
C PHE A 546 -12.89 24.61 25.84
N ALA A 547 -14.03 25.27 25.62
CA ALA A 547 -14.13 26.72 25.58
C ALA A 547 -13.70 27.38 26.91
N SER A 548 -14.17 26.85 28.04
CA SER A 548 -13.81 27.37 29.36
C SER A 548 -12.34 27.11 29.69
N SER A 549 -11.78 25.98 29.25
CA SER A 549 -10.36 25.69 29.42
C SER A 549 -9.45 26.69 28.68
N LEU A 550 -9.86 27.11 27.48
CA LEU A 550 -9.15 28.14 26.71
C LEU A 550 -9.24 29.51 27.38
N LEU A 551 -10.43 29.94 27.80
CA LEU A 551 -10.64 31.24 28.46
C LEU A 551 -9.88 31.37 29.79
N LEU A 552 -9.72 30.26 30.52
CA LEU A 552 -9.02 30.20 31.80
C LEU A 552 -7.51 29.95 31.70
N GLY A 553 -6.97 29.72 30.49
CA GLY A 553 -5.54 29.44 30.29
C GLY A 553 -5.09 28.13 30.97
N VAL A 554 -5.91 27.09 30.88
CA VAL A 554 -5.69 25.80 31.53
C VAL A 554 -4.57 25.03 30.83
N GLY A 555 -3.63 24.47 31.61
CA GLY A 555 -2.57 23.61 31.06
C GLY A 555 -2.99 22.16 30.88
N ASP A 556 -3.69 21.59 31.87
CA ASP A 556 -4.19 20.21 31.83
C ASP A 556 -5.67 20.15 32.26
N ILE A 557 -6.49 19.39 31.55
CA ILE A 557 -7.86 19.01 31.92
C ILE A 557 -7.84 17.55 32.40
N HIS A 558 -8.46 17.30 33.54
CA HIS A 558 -8.62 15.99 34.14
C HIS A 558 -10.10 15.64 34.23
N ILE A 559 -10.47 14.44 33.78
CA ILE A 559 -11.81 13.87 33.89
C ILE A 559 -11.69 12.56 34.66
N GLU A 560 -12.18 12.58 35.89
CA GLU A 560 -11.97 11.53 36.89
C GLU A 560 -13.33 10.99 37.34
N PRO A 561 -13.78 9.81 36.87
CA PRO A 561 -15.00 9.20 37.38
C PRO A 561 -14.79 8.68 38.81
N GLU A 562 -15.76 8.93 39.67
CA GLU A 562 -15.87 8.42 41.04
C GLU A 562 -17.08 7.48 41.15
N GLU A 563 -17.43 7.06 42.37
CA GLU A 563 -18.50 6.08 42.60
C GLU A 563 -19.88 6.59 42.15
N ASN A 564 -20.17 7.87 42.33
CA ASN A 564 -21.50 8.46 42.10
C ASN A 564 -21.53 9.56 41.03
N ASP A 565 -20.37 10.12 40.69
CA ASP A 565 -20.26 11.29 39.82
C ASP A 565 -18.93 11.30 39.06
N VAL A 566 -18.75 12.28 38.17
CA VAL A 566 -17.49 12.49 37.45
C VAL A 566 -16.99 13.90 37.68
N LYS A 567 -15.74 14.02 38.14
CA LYS A 567 -15.09 15.29 38.39
C LYS A 567 -14.36 15.78 37.15
N ILE A 568 -14.66 17.02 36.76
CA ILE A 568 -13.91 17.77 35.75
C ILE A 568 -13.03 18.76 36.50
N ARG A 569 -11.71 18.62 36.34
CA ARG A 569 -10.71 19.40 37.08
C ARG A 569 -9.74 20.06 36.11
N TYR A 570 -9.38 21.30 36.38
CA TYR A 570 -8.42 22.07 35.57
C TYR A 570 -7.15 22.35 36.35
N ARG A 571 -6.01 22.24 35.65
CA ARG A 571 -4.73 22.72 36.15
C ARG A 571 -4.48 24.15 35.69
N ILE A 572 -4.81 25.09 36.57
CA ILE A 572 -4.62 26.54 36.35
C ILE A 572 -3.41 26.98 37.18
N ASP A 573 -2.42 27.61 36.54
CA ASP A 573 -1.17 28.03 37.19
C ASP A 573 -0.43 26.93 37.98
N GLY A 574 -0.60 25.67 37.57
CA GLY A 574 0.01 24.49 38.18
C GLY A 574 -0.80 23.85 39.32
N ILE A 575 -1.91 24.44 39.75
CA ILE A 575 -2.79 23.89 40.79
C ILE A 575 -3.97 23.17 40.14
N LEU A 576 -4.21 21.92 40.53
CA LEU A 576 -5.36 21.15 40.08
C LEU A 576 -6.60 21.50 40.92
N GLN A 577 -7.61 22.08 40.30
CA GLN A 577 -8.85 22.54 40.94
C GLN A 577 -10.06 21.85 40.31
N THR A 578 -11.02 21.43 41.13
CA THR A 578 -12.29 20.88 40.62
C THR A 578 -13.18 22.02 40.16
N ILE A 579 -13.62 21.96 38.90
CA ILE A 579 -14.37 23.03 38.26
C ILE A 579 -15.86 22.66 38.13
N ALA A 580 -16.15 21.39 37.87
CA ALA A 580 -17.51 20.89 37.84
C ALA A 580 -17.56 19.42 38.21
N THR A 581 -18.75 19.00 38.63
CA THR A 581 -19.11 17.60 38.85
C THR A 581 -20.34 17.31 38.01
N ILE A 582 -20.25 16.30 37.14
CA ILE A 582 -21.37 15.87 36.29
C ILE A 582 -21.87 14.49 36.73
N PRO A 583 -23.15 14.14 36.47
CA PRO A 583 -23.69 12.85 36.88
C PRO A 583 -23.15 11.70 36.01
N LEU A 584 -23.05 10.50 36.59
CA LEU A 584 -22.38 9.34 35.98
C LEU A 584 -23.05 8.86 34.66
N ASN A 585 -24.34 9.14 34.47
CA ASN A 585 -25.10 8.78 33.26
C ASN A 585 -24.71 9.61 32.02
N GLU A 586 -24.14 10.80 32.20
CA GLU A 586 -23.63 11.64 31.11
C GLU A 586 -22.21 11.24 30.69
N TYR A 587 -21.50 10.52 31.56
CA TYR A 587 -20.11 10.14 31.37
C TYR A 587 -19.84 9.32 30.09
N PRO A 588 -20.64 8.29 29.72
CA PRO A 588 -20.37 7.51 28.52
C PRO A 588 -20.44 8.33 27.23
N SER A 589 -21.37 9.29 27.14
CA SER A 589 -21.49 10.18 25.98
C SER A 589 -20.29 11.11 25.88
N PHE A 590 -19.91 11.73 26.99
CA PHE A 590 -18.78 12.65 27.05
C PHE A 590 -17.44 11.96 26.75
N LEU A 591 -17.23 10.78 27.33
CA LEU A 591 -16.07 9.94 27.03
C LEU A 591 -16.05 9.44 25.59
N GLY A 592 -17.22 9.07 25.04
CA GLY A 592 -17.37 8.66 23.65
C GLY A 592 -16.96 9.76 22.67
N GLU A 593 -17.33 11.02 22.96
CA GLU A 593 -16.92 12.18 22.17
C GLU A 593 -15.40 12.42 22.23
N ILE A 594 -14.79 12.33 23.42
CA ILE A 594 -13.34 12.45 23.56
C ILE A 594 -12.60 11.31 22.86
N LYS A 595 -13.10 10.07 22.96
CA LYS A 595 -12.57 8.91 22.24
C LYS A 595 -12.68 9.10 20.74
N PHE A 596 -13.81 9.59 20.24
CA PHE A 596 -14.00 9.90 18.83
C PHE A 596 -13.00 10.97 18.34
N LEU A 597 -12.88 12.08 19.08
CA LEU A 597 -11.90 13.13 18.80
C LEU A 597 -10.46 12.63 18.88
N SER A 598 -10.19 11.63 19.71
CA SER A 598 -8.86 11.03 19.88
C SER A 598 -8.60 9.81 18.98
N GLY A 599 -9.58 9.35 18.21
CA GLY A 599 -9.46 8.15 17.38
C GLY A 599 -9.48 6.82 18.06
N PHE A 600 -9.95 6.77 19.30
CA PHE A 600 -10.15 5.53 19.98
C PHE A 600 -11.51 4.95 19.59
N LYS A 601 -11.56 3.64 19.35
CA LYS A 601 -12.84 2.92 19.21
C LYS A 601 -13.63 3.07 20.51
N ALA A 602 -14.86 3.56 20.41
CA ALA A 602 -15.72 3.84 21.57
C ALA A 602 -15.97 2.59 22.44
N ASP A 603 -16.08 1.42 21.78
CA ASP A 603 -16.49 0.16 22.41
C ASP A 603 -15.33 -0.66 23.01
N VAL A 604 -14.09 -0.21 22.86
CA VAL A 604 -12.90 -0.96 23.30
C VAL A 604 -12.33 -0.38 24.58
N ARG A 605 -12.42 -1.16 25.68
CA ARG A 605 -11.79 -0.86 26.98
C ARG A 605 -10.47 -1.62 27.09
N GLU A 606 -9.36 -0.96 26.80
CA GLU A 606 -8.01 -1.56 26.82
C GLU A 606 -7.00 -0.56 27.38
N GLY A 607 -6.15 -1.00 28.30
CA GLY A 607 -4.83 -0.42 28.64
C GLY A 607 -4.69 1.11 28.80
N VAL A 608 -3.44 1.57 28.67
CA VAL A 608 -3.05 2.98 28.57
C VAL A 608 -3.12 3.38 27.10
N LYS A 609 -3.83 4.48 26.77
CA LYS A 609 -4.02 4.97 25.40
C LYS A 609 -3.62 6.44 25.29
N ASP A 610 -2.60 6.73 24.47
CA ASP A 610 -2.18 8.10 24.13
C ASP A 610 -2.64 8.48 22.70
N SER A 611 -3.12 9.71 22.51
CA SER A 611 -3.44 10.27 21.19
C SER A 611 -3.39 11.80 21.19
N ARG A 612 -3.69 12.42 20.04
CA ARG A 612 -3.79 13.87 19.86
C ARG A 612 -5.02 14.27 19.04
N PHE A 613 -5.57 15.43 19.35
CA PHE A 613 -6.60 16.12 18.58
C PHE A 613 -6.38 17.63 18.71
N ALA A 614 -7.14 18.48 18.01
CA ALA A 614 -7.05 19.93 18.10
C ALA A 614 -8.37 20.56 18.54
N ILE A 615 -8.31 21.71 19.20
CA ILE A 615 -9.45 22.58 19.44
C ILE A 615 -9.32 23.75 18.48
N THR A 616 -10.31 23.98 17.63
CA THR A 616 -10.34 25.08 16.67
C THR A 616 -11.44 26.08 17.02
N LEU A 617 -11.10 27.36 16.99
CA LEU A 617 -12.04 28.47 17.14
C LEU A 617 -12.39 29.02 15.76
N GLU A 618 -13.67 29.30 15.51
CA GLU A 618 -14.12 29.94 14.26
C GLU A 618 -13.36 31.25 14.00
N LYS A 619 -13.14 32.04 15.06
CA LYS A 619 -12.40 33.32 15.04
C LYS A 619 -11.72 33.59 16.39
N PRO A 620 -10.71 34.48 16.44
CA PRO A 620 -10.15 34.96 17.71
C PRO A 620 -11.23 35.56 18.61
N PHE A 621 -11.18 35.29 19.92
CA PHE A 621 -12.20 35.71 20.88
C PHE A 621 -11.58 36.33 22.14
N GLY A 622 -11.94 37.58 22.46
CA GLY A 622 -11.42 38.30 23.63
C GLY A 622 -9.89 38.49 23.59
N LYS A 623 -9.17 37.86 24.53
CA LYS A 623 -7.68 37.86 24.59
C LYS A 623 -7.04 36.66 23.87
N LEU A 624 -7.84 35.72 23.38
CA LEU A 624 -7.36 34.54 22.66
C LEU A 624 -7.11 34.91 21.20
N THR A 625 -5.84 34.95 20.81
CA THR A 625 -5.41 35.23 19.44
C THR A 625 -5.22 33.95 18.61
N GLU A 626 -5.00 32.82 19.27
CA GLU A 626 -4.88 31.52 18.63
C GLU A 626 -6.25 30.97 18.24
N THR A 627 -6.39 30.55 16.98
CA THR A 627 -7.60 29.88 16.48
C THR A 627 -7.48 28.37 16.45
N LYS A 628 -6.32 27.80 16.81
CA LYS A 628 -6.09 26.36 16.88
C LYS A 628 -5.14 26.02 18.03
N VAL A 629 -5.57 25.13 18.92
CA VAL A 629 -4.82 24.64 20.07
C VAL A 629 -4.72 23.12 19.97
N ASP A 630 -3.51 22.57 19.96
CA ASP A 630 -3.32 21.12 19.91
C ASP A 630 -3.50 20.52 21.32
N VAL A 631 -4.08 19.34 21.39
CA VAL A 631 -4.41 18.64 22.65
C VAL A 631 -3.80 17.25 22.62
N ARG A 632 -3.02 16.92 23.64
CA ARG A 632 -2.56 15.55 23.90
C ARG A 632 -3.49 14.88 24.89
N VAL A 633 -3.96 13.68 24.58
CA VAL A 633 -4.89 12.92 25.41
C VAL A 633 -4.23 11.64 25.89
N SER A 634 -4.39 11.34 27.17
CA SER A 634 -4.06 10.06 27.79
C SER A 634 -5.31 9.51 28.48
N ILE A 635 -5.71 8.29 28.13
CA ILE A 635 -6.80 7.56 28.78
C ILE A 635 -6.22 6.34 29.49
N ILE A 636 -6.55 6.17 30.76
CA ILE A 636 -6.13 5.04 31.59
C ILE A 636 -7.35 4.37 32.22
N LEU A 637 -7.30 3.06 32.45
CA LEU A 637 -8.37 2.36 33.15
C LEU A 637 -8.26 2.59 34.67
N GLY A 638 -9.26 3.21 35.27
CA GLY A 638 -9.37 3.43 36.72
C GLY A 638 -10.44 2.56 37.39
N GLY A 639 -10.53 2.64 38.72
CA GLY A 639 -11.43 1.79 39.53
C GLY A 639 -12.93 2.01 39.30
N TYR A 640 -13.33 3.21 38.86
CA TYR A 640 -14.73 3.58 38.60
C TYR A 640 -15.01 3.89 37.13
N GLY A 641 -14.05 3.61 36.24
CA GLY A 641 -14.15 3.91 34.81
C GLY A 641 -12.81 4.36 34.22
N GLU A 642 -12.76 4.61 32.92
CA GLU A 642 -11.59 5.21 32.29
C GLU A 642 -11.36 6.62 32.86
N THR A 643 -10.13 7.04 33.10
CA THR A 643 -9.76 8.40 33.52
C THR A 643 -9.06 9.08 32.36
N VAL A 644 -9.41 10.33 32.09
CA VAL A 644 -8.88 11.08 30.95
C VAL A 644 -8.06 12.27 31.42
N VAL A 645 -6.85 12.39 30.89
CA VAL A 645 -5.98 13.57 31.08
C VAL A 645 -5.71 14.17 29.71
N MET A 646 -6.03 15.45 29.54
CA MET A 646 -5.80 16.20 28.30
C MET A 646 -4.88 17.38 28.57
N ARG A 647 -3.75 17.45 27.88
CA ARG A 647 -2.82 18.58 27.95
C ARG A 647 -3.02 19.50 26.76
N LEU A 648 -3.26 20.78 27.03
CA LEU A 648 -3.42 21.81 26.01
C LEU A 648 -2.03 22.36 25.66
N LEU A 649 -1.69 22.30 24.38
CA LEU A 649 -0.44 22.80 23.80
C LEU A 649 -0.76 24.15 23.17
N SER A 650 -0.61 25.22 23.94
CA SER A 650 -0.78 26.59 23.45
C SER A 650 0.38 26.97 22.52
N LYS A 651 0.09 27.50 21.33
CA LYS A 651 1.05 28.15 20.43
C LYS A 651 1.42 29.56 20.88
N SER A 652 0.95 30.00 22.06
CA SER A 652 1.13 31.37 22.51
C SER A 652 2.61 31.62 22.58
N ALA A 653 3.07 32.58 21.77
CA ALA A 653 4.35 33.23 21.93
C ALA A 653 4.34 33.95 23.29
N VAL A 654 4.44 33.17 24.38
CA VAL A 654 4.85 33.70 25.68
C VAL A 654 6.26 34.16 25.45
N ALA A 655 6.39 35.47 25.27
CA ALA A 655 7.58 36.24 24.98
C ALA A 655 8.88 35.43 25.09
N LEU A 656 9.47 35.08 23.93
CA LEU A 656 10.84 34.57 23.76
C LEU A 656 11.90 35.63 24.14
N ASP A 657 11.52 36.57 25.00
CA ASP A 657 12.35 37.63 25.51
C ASP A 657 13.02 37.10 26.77
N LEU A 658 14.28 36.70 26.62
CA LEU A 658 15.08 36.09 27.69
C LEU A 658 15.12 36.98 28.95
N GLU A 659 14.98 38.31 28.80
CA GLU A 659 14.93 39.27 29.92
C GLU A 659 13.66 39.12 30.78
N LYS A 660 12.56 38.61 30.21
CA LYS A 660 11.27 38.44 30.89
C LYS A 660 11.15 37.12 31.66
N LEU A 661 12.09 36.19 31.49
CA LEU A 661 12.08 34.90 32.19
C LEU A 661 12.44 35.00 33.68
N GLY A 662 12.84 36.18 34.16
CA GLY A 662 13.18 36.40 35.58
C GLY A 662 14.56 35.88 35.97
N ILE A 663 15.42 35.57 34.99
CA ILE A 663 16.84 35.29 35.19
C ILE A 663 17.52 36.58 35.67
N ARG A 664 18.40 36.48 36.68
CA ARG A 664 19.14 37.64 37.19
C ARG A 664 20.06 38.21 36.10
N LYS A 665 20.21 39.53 36.02
CA LYS A 665 21.01 40.21 34.99
C LYS A 665 22.45 39.69 34.88
N GLN A 666 23.07 39.36 36.01
CA GLN A 666 24.43 38.80 36.06
C GLN A 666 24.54 37.47 35.32
N ASN A 667 23.60 36.56 35.57
CA ASN A 667 23.58 35.22 34.97
C ASN A 667 23.11 35.29 33.51
N LEU A 668 22.18 36.21 33.22
CA LEU A 668 21.68 36.44 31.87
C LEU A 668 22.81 36.79 30.89
N GLN A 669 23.71 37.70 31.28
CA GLN A 669 24.84 38.08 30.43
C GLN A 669 25.77 36.89 30.16
N ARG A 670 26.08 36.10 31.19
CA ARG A 670 26.92 34.89 31.07
C ARG A 670 26.31 33.86 30.13
N ILE A 671 25.00 33.62 30.23
CA ILE A 671 24.25 32.72 29.35
C ILE A 671 24.33 33.21 27.90
N LEU A 672 24.13 34.51 27.68
CA LEU A 672 24.21 35.11 26.34
C LEU A 672 25.62 34.99 25.73
N ASP A 673 26.66 35.26 26.52
CA ASP A 673 28.04 35.17 26.04
C ASP A 673 28.43 33.73 25.73
N ALA A 674 28.02 32.77 26.57
CA ALA A 674 28.25 31.35 26.33
C ALA A 674 27.48 30.81 25.11
N SER A 675 26.24 31.27 24.90
CA SER A 675 25.38 30.83 23.80
C SER A 675 25.81 31.37 22.43
N LYS A 676 26.60 32.46 22.41
CA LYS A 676 27.13 33.07 21.17
C LYS A 676 28.44 32.44 20.70
N LYS A 677 29.03 31.53 21.47
CA LYS A 677 30.23 30.83 21.05
C LYS A 677 29.93 29.98 19.80
N PRO A 678 30.86 29.90 18.83
CA PRO A 678 30.61 29.23 17.56
C PRO A 678 30.39 27.73 17.73
N ASN A 679 31.00 27.13 18.75
CA ASN A 679 30.92 25.71 19.03
C ASN A 679 30.93 25.41 20.53
N GLY A 680 30.45 24.24 20.92
CA GLY A 680 30.35 23.78 22.30
C GLY A 680 28.91 23.58 22.77
N ILE A 681 28.72 23.09 24.00
CA ILE A 681 27.42 22.71 24.55
C ILE A 681 26.96 23.74 25.60
N PHE A 682 25.75 24.26 25.42
CA PHE A 682 24.97 24.90 26.47
C PHE A 682 23.92 23.91 26.98
N LEU A 683 24.05 23.52 28.25
CA LEU A 683 23.16 22.53 28.86
C LEU A 683 22.30 23.17 29.95
N ASN A 684 20.98 23.01 29.81
CA ASN A 684 20.00 23.52 30.75
C ASN A 684 19.32 22.37 31.51
N THR A 685 19.35 22.41 32.82
CA THR A 685 18.88 21.32 33.68
C THR A 685 17.80 21.76 34.64
N GLY A 686 17.08 20.78 35.18
CA GLY A 686 15.93 20.99 36.05
C GLY A 686 14.85 19.93 35.88
N PRO A 687 13.93 19.82 36.85
CA PRO A 687 12.81 18.89 36.79
C PRO A 687 11.83 19.22 35.67
N THR A 688 10.85 18.35 35.42
CA THR A 688 9.79 18.59 34.45
C THR A 688 8.98 19.85 34.81
N GLY A 689 8.69 20.69 33.82
CA GLY A 689 7.95 21.95 34.02
C GLY A 689 8.78 23.09 34.63
N SER A 690 10.12 22.99 34.65
CA SER A 690 11.00 24.02 35.21
C SER A 690 11.34 25.18 34.27
N GLY A 691 10.86 25.19 33.02
CA GLY A 691 11.12 26.28 32.05
C GLY A 691 12.32 26.06 31.10
N LYS A 692 12.91 24.86 31.08
CA LYS A 692 14.08 24.49 30.24
C LYS A 692 13.89 24.81 28.77
N THR A 693 12.87 24.22 28.17
CA THR A 693 12.61 24.39 26.75
C THR A 693 12.35 25.86 26.41
N THR A 694 11.53 26.56 27.20
CA THR A 694 11.28 28.01 27.04
C THR A 694 12.56 28.84 27.05
N THR A 695 13.54 28.48 27.89
CA THR A 695 14.85 29.16 27.93
C THR A 695 15.65 28.89 26.66
N LEU A 696 15.71 27.63 26.19
CA LEU A 696 16.41 27.27 24.94
C LEU A 696 15.81 27.99 23.74
N TYR A 697 14.48 28.01 23.63
CA TYR A 697 13.77 28.71 22.58
C TYR A 697 14.02 30.23 22.58
N SER A 698 14.12 30.84 23.77
CA SER A 698 14.47 32.26 23.89
C SER A 698 15.90 32.54 23.43
N ILE A 699 16.84 31.63 23.71
CA ILE A 699 18.22 31.70 23.20
C ILE A 699 18.24 31.54 21.68
N LEU A 700 17.53 30.54 21.14
CA LEU A 700 17.41 30.33 19.71
C LEU A 700 16.86 31.57 19.00
N GLY A 701 15.86 32.25 19.59
CA GLY A 701 15.29 33.48 19.02
C GLY A 701 16.32 34.61 18.86
N ILE A 702 17.33 34.66 19.73
CA ILE A 702 18.42 35.64 19.67
C ILE A 702 19.48 35.24 18.64
N LEU A 703 19.72 33.93 18.49
CA LEU A 703 20.73 33.38 17.58
C LEU A 703 20.23 33.22 16.15
N ASN A 704 18.91 33.19 15.94
CA ASN A 704 18.26 33.04 14.65
C ASN A 704 18.49 34.26 13.76
N LYS A 705 19.51 34.17 12.91
CA LYS A 705 19.88 35.16 11.91
C LYS A 705 19.87 34.50 10.52
N PRO A 706 19.58 35.24 9.44
CA PRO A 706 19.52 34.67 8.09
C PRO A 706 20.78 33.90 7.65
N GLU A 707 21.95 34.29 8.18
CA GLU A 707 23.24 33.65 7.89
C GLU A 707 23.58 32.43 8.76
N VAL A 708 22.71 32.04 9.71
CA VAL A 708 22.94 30.94 10.66
C VAL A 708 21.90 29.84 10.44
N LYS A 709 22.34 28.63 10.08
CA LYS A 709 21.47 27.47 9.92
C LYS A 709 21.21 26.79 11.26
N ILE A 710 19.99 26.93 11.76
CA ILE A 710 19.55 26.32 13.02
C ILE A 710 18.67 25.10 12.72
N ILE A 711 18.96 23.98 13.39
CA ILE A 711 18.17 22.76 13.33
C ILE A 711 17.77 22.32 14.74
N THR A 712 16.51 21.91 14.96
CA THR A 712 16.07 21.35 16.25
C THR A 712 15.57 19.92 16.11
N VAL A 713 15.83 19.08 17.12
CA VAL A 713 15.30 17.71 17.25
C VAL A 713 14.50 17.64 18.55
N GLU A 714 13.20 17.36 18.47
CA GLU A 714 12.27 17.54 19.59
C GLU A 714 11.24 16.42 19.73
N ASP A 715 10.62 16.29 20.91
CA ASP A 715 9.60 15.29 21.23
C ASP A 715 8.49 15.85 22.16
N PRO A 716 7.44 16.49 21.62
CA PRO A 716 7.30 17.08 20.29
C PRO A 716 7.90 18.49 20.19
N ILE A 717 7.84 19.10 19.00
CA ILE A 717 8.15 20.53 18.82
C ILE A 717 7.23 21.38 19.72
N GLU A 718 7.81 22.15 20.65
CA GLU A 718 7.04 22.96 21.60
C GLU A 718 6.56 24.30 21.03
N TYR A 719 7.41 25.01 20.27
CA TYR A 719 7.06 26.27 19.61
C TYR A 719 7.53 26.25 18.16
N GLN A 720 6.76 26.85 17.25
CA GLN A 720 7.21 26.99 15.86
C GLN A 720 8.02 28.28 15.69
N MET A 721 9.22 28.17 15.13
CA MET A 721 10.13 29.29 14.88
C MET A 721 10.35 29.47 13.38
N GLU A 722 10.07 30.68 12.88
CA GLU A 722 10.38 31.04 11.50
C GLU A 722 11.89 31.07 11.27
N GLY A 723 12.37 30.51 10.15
CA GLY A 723 13.81 30.45 9.83
C GLY A 723 14.59 29.29 10.48
N VAL A 724 13.94 28.46 11.31
CA VAL A 724 14.54 27.31 11.97
C VAL A 724 14.00 26.00 11.39
N LEU A 725 14.87 25.05 11.06
CA LEU A 725 14.45 23.72 10.61
C LEU A 725 14.17 22.84 11.83
N GLN A 726 12.90 22.68 12.19
CA GLN A 726 12.49 21.90 13.36
C GLN A 726 12.01 20.51 12.94
N THR A 727 12.58 19.45 13.52
CA THR A 727 12.13 18.08 13.32
C THR A 727 11.66 17.46 14.63
N GLN A 728 10.61 16.65 14.52
CA GLN A 728 10.11 15.84 15.61
C GLN A 728 10.60 14.39 15.47
N VAL A 729 10.94 13.75 16.58
CA VAL A 729 11.26 12.31 16.61
C VAL A 729 10.00 11.46 16.50
N ASN A 730 10.13 10.25 15.95
CA ASN A 730 9.08 9.24 15.89
C ASN A 730 9.68 7.86 16.20
N ASP A 731 9.78 7.52 17.49
CA ASP A 731 10.37 6.26 17.94
C ASP A 731 9.62 5.03 17.41
N LYS A 732 8.31 5.14 17.16
CA LYS A 732 7.49 4.05 16.60
C LYS A 732 7.86 3.69 15.16
N GLU A 733 8.47 4.63 14.43
CA GLU A 733 8.94 4.44 13.04
C GLU A 733 10.49 4.33 12.98
N GLY A 734 11.16 4.17 14.12
CA GLY A 734 12.63 4.06 14.20
C GLY A 734 13.39 5.37 14.00
N TYR A 735 12.70 6.52 14.02
CA TYR A 735 13.29 7.86 13.88
C TYR A 735 13.47 8.54 15.24
N GLY A 736 14.40 8.01 16.06
CA GLY A 736 14.73 8.57 17.39
C GLY A 736 15.74 9.73 17.36
N PHE A 737 16.08 10.28 18.53
CA PHE A 737 16.99 11.43 18.67
C PHE A 737 18.38 11.20 18.03
N SER A 738 19.00 10.05 18.26
CA SER A 738 20.32 9.72 17.71
C SER A 738 20.30 9.57 16.18
N THR A 739 19.28 8.89 15.62
CA THR A 739 19.08 8.75 14.18
C THR A 739 18.84 10.09 13.51
N ALA A 740 18.00 10.94 14.10
CA ALA A 740 17.73 12.30 13.62
C ALA A 740 19.03 13.12 13.60
N LEU A 741 19.79 13.13 14.70
CA LEU A 741 21.04 13.90 14.78
C LEU A 741 22.07 13.47 13.73
N ARG A 742 22.28 12.16 13.51
CA ARG A 742 23.19 11.68 12.45
C ARG A 742 22.79 12.14 11.05
N SER A 743 21.49 12.18 10.79
CA SER A 743 20.98 12.63 9.49
C SER A 743 21.16 14.14 9.31
N LEU A 744 20.88 14.90 10.37
CA LEU A 744 20.91 16.36 10.34
C LEU A 744 22.33 16.93 10.34
N LEU A 745 23.31 16.23 10.90
CA LEU A 745 24.73 16.62 10.78
C LEU A 745 25.20 16.71 9.32
N ARG A 746 24.62 15.91 8.41
CA ARG A 746 24.90 16.02 6.97
C ARG A 746 24.24 17.23 6.30
N GLN A 747 23.38 17.95 7.01
CA GLN A 747 22.76 19.18 6.54
C GLN A 747 23.61 20.42 6.81
N ASN A 748 24.82 20.26 7.36
CA ASN A 748 25.72 21.37 7.70
C ASN A 748 25.05 22.45 8.58
N PRO A 749 24.50 22.10 9.76
CA PRO A 749 23.96 23.08 10.70
C PRO A 749 25.08 23.91 11.35
N ASP A 750 24.80 25.15 11.72
CA ASP A 750 25.68 25.94 12.61
C ASP A 750 25.30 25.71 14.09
N ILE A 751 24.00 25.64 14.36
CA ILE A 751 23.43 25.46 15.70
C ILE A 751 22.45 24.29 15.68
N MET A 752 22.56 23.41 16.66
CA MET A 752 21.59 22.34 16.90
C MET A 752 20.95 22.45 18.29
N MET A 753 19.64 22.33 18.35
CA MET A 753 18.92 22.16 19.61
C MET A 753 18.43 20.72 19.76
N ILE A 754 18.80 20.08 20.86
CA ILE A 754 18.31 18.75 21.22
C ILE A 754 17.30 18.95 22.36
N GLY A 755 16.04 18.53 22.15
CA GLY A 755 14.97 18.67 23.13
C GLY A 755 15.39 18.15 24.51
N GLU A 756 15.98 16.96 24.53
CA GLU A 756 16.52 16.35 25.75
C GLU A 756 17.58 15.29 25.41
N ILE A 757 18.66 15.22 26.20
CA ILE A 757 19.59 14.08 26.16
C ILE A 757 19.10 13.00 27.14
N ARG A 758 18.63 11.87 26.59
CA ARG A 758 18.05 10.76 27.35
C ARG A 758 18.94 9.53 27.45
N ASP A 759 19.82 9.33 26.47
CA ASP A 759 20.62 8.13 26.29
C ASP A 759 22.09 8.45 25.92
N GLU A 760 22.93 7.42 26.05
CA GLU A 760 24.37 7.43 25.77
C GLU A 760 24.69 7.81 24.32
N GLU A 761 23.93 7.31 23.35
CA GLU A 761 24.20 7.51 21.94
C GLU A 761 23.99 8.98 21.54
N THR A 762 22.86 9.56 21.96
CA THR A 762 22.52 10.98 21.77
C THR A 762 23.54 11.88 22.46
N ALA A 763 23.96 11.53 23.68
CA ALA A 763 24.98 12.29 24.43
C ALA A 763 26.32 12.33 23.69
N ASN A 764 26.80 11.18 23.22
CA ASN A 764 28.06 11.08 22.49
C ASN A 764 28.01 11.85 21.15
N ILE A 765 26.92 11.74 20.40
CA ILE A 765 26.77 12.49 19.13
C ILE A 765 26.77 14.00 19.38
N ALA A 766 26.08 14.48 20.42
CA ALA A 766 26.05 15.89 20.79
C ALA A 766 27.45 16.43 21.12
N VAL A 767 28.23 15.67 21.89
CA VAL A 767 29.59 16.04 22.28
C VAL A 767 30.54 16.03 21.10
N GLN A 768 30.49 15.02 20.25
CA GLN A 768 31.31 14.97 19.03
C GLN A 768 30.95 16.10 18.05
N ALA A 769 29.66 16.43 17.90
CA ALA A 769 29.23 17.58 17.11
C ALA A 769 29.79 18.91 17.66
N ALA A 770 29.78 19.07 18.99
CA ALA A 770 30.34 20.23 19.65
C ALA A 770 31.86 20.38 19.43
N LEU A 771 32.61 19.28 19.56
CA LEU A 771 34.05 19.24 19.31
C LEU A 771 34.42 19.50 17.85
N THR A 772 33.53 19.14 16.92
CA THR A 772 33.73 19.31 15.46
C THR A 772 33.23 20.66 14.93
N GLY A 773 32.85 21.59 15.81
CA GLY A 773 32.59 22.98 15.44
C GLY A 773 31.13 23.44 15.47
N HIS A 774 30.21 22.64 16.03
CA HIS A 774 28.79 23.00 16.11
C HIS A 774 28.43 23.56 17.50
N SER A 775 27.49 24.50 17.57
CA SER A 775 26.90 24.94 18.84
C SER A 775 25.69 24.08 19.18
N ILE A 776 25.69 23.46 20.36
CA ILE A 776 24.63 22.56 20.82
C ILE A 776 23.89 23.17 22.00
N LEU A 777 22.57 23.27 21.89
CA LEU A 777 21.68 23.64 22.98
C LEU A 777 20.90 22.39 23.40
N SER A 778 20.92 22.01 24.68
CA SER A 778 20.18 20.83 25.12
C SER A 778 19.64 20.92 26.53
N THR A 779 18.74 20.00 26.88
CA THR A 779 18.24 19.84 28.25
C THR A 779 18.53 18.47 28.85
N LEU A 780 18.60 18.43 30.18
CA LEU A 780 18.82 17.20 30.94
C LEU A 780 18.10 17.25 32.30
N HIS A 781 17.48 16.15 32.71
CA HIS A 781 16.73 16.08 33.97
C HIS A 781 17.62 15.85 35.21
N THR A 782 18.28 16.90 35.70
CA THR A 782 18.91 16.90 37.04
C THR A 782 18.33 18.01 37.93
N ASN A 783 18.56 17.90 39.24
CA ASN A 783 18.07 18.90 40.19
C ASN A 783 18.99 20.12 40.32
N ASP A 784 20.26 19.95 39.96
CA ASP A 784 21.33 20.92 40.02
C ASP A 784 22.27 20.74 38.81
N SER A 785 23.17 21.71 38.65
CA SER A 785 24.09 21.86 37.53
C SER A 785 25.27 20.88 37.62
N ALA A 786 25.80 20.61 38.81
CA ALA A 786 26.90 19.69 39.03
C ALA A 786 26.51 18.23 38.70
N ALA A 787 25.32 17.79 39.12
CA ALA A 787 24.79 16.46 38.85
C ALA A 787 24.64 16.15 37.35
N SER A 788 24.55 17.19 36.50
CA SER A 788 24.45 17.02 35.06
C SER A 788 25.73 16.51 34.41
N ILE A 789 26.90 16.92 34.94
CA ILE A 789 28.21 16.41 34.51
C ILE A 789 28.31 14.92 34.85
N HIS A 790 27.99 14.55 36.09
CA HIS A 790 27.96 13.14 36.50
C HIS A 790 27.00 12.31 35.65
N ARG A 791 25.84 12.85 35.29
CA ARG A 791 24.89 12.12 34.45
C ARG A 791 25.45 11.88 33.04
N LEU A 792 26.17 12.83 32.45
CA LEU A 792 26.82 12.64 31.14
C LEU A 792 28.01 11.66 31.22
N LEU A 793 28.81 11.71 32.29
CA LEU A 793 29.87 10.73 32.54
C LEU A 793 29.29 9.31 32.68
N ASN A 794 28.20 9.15 33.42
CA ASN A 794 27.50 7.86 33.57
C ASN A 794 26.84 7.37 32.27
N MET A 795 26.58 8.27 31.33
CA MET A 795 26.13 7.95 29.96
C MET A 795 27.30 7.60 29.04
N GLY A 796 28.53 7.42 29.56
CA GLY A 796 29.67 6.97 28.76
C GLY A 796 30.43 8.08 28.03
N VAL A 797 30.12 9.36 28.26
CA VAL A 797 30.88 10.46 27.67
C VAL A 797 32.22 10.64 28.41
N GLY A 798 33.33 10.76 27.67
CA GLY A 798 34.65 10.99 28.24
C GLY A 798 34.76 12.32 29.00
N GLY A 799 35.47 12.32 30.13
CA GLY A 799 35.68 13.52 30.95
C GLY A 799 36.43 14.63 30.21
N ASP A 800 37.46 14.29 29.43
CA ASP A 800 38.23 15.23 28.63
C ASP A 800 37.39 15.86 27.51
N ASP A 801 36.53 15.06 26.88
CA ASP A 801 35.60 15.52 25.85
C ASP A 801 34.57 16.48 26.44
N LEU A 802 34.02 16.19 27.63
CA LEU A 802 33.10 17.08 28.33
C LEU A 802 33.77 18.40 28.73
N ALA A 803 34.99 18.34 29.28
CA ALA A 803 35.75 19.52 29.66
C ALA A 803 36.00 20.45 28.46
N THR A 804 36.27 19.86 27.28
CA THR A 804 36.55 20.61 26.06
C THR A 804 35.27 21.11 25.38
N ALA A 805 34.20 20.31 25.37
CA ALA A 805 32.96 20.63 24.65
C ALA A 805 32.02 21.56 25.43
N MET A 806 32.06 21.60 26.76
CA MET A 806 31.05 22.29 27.56
C MET A 806 31.29 23.81 27.66
N ASN A 807 30.32 24.62 27.24
CA ASN A 807 30.39 26.08 27.31
C ASN A 807 29.75 26.66 28.57
N ALA A 808 28.59 26.15 28.96
CA ALA A 808 27.88 26.57 30.18
C ALA A 808 26.84 25.54 30.61
N LEU A 809 26.64 25.48 31.93
CA LEU A 809 25.65 24.66 32.59
C LEU A 809 24.75 25.56 33.42
N MET A 810 23.44 25.39 33.30
CA MET A 810 22.45 26.12 34.08
C MET A 810 21.48 25.12 34.68
N ALA A 811 21.19 25.21 35.97
CA ALA A 811 20.02 24.54 36.53
C ALA A 811 18.94 25.57 36.84
N GLN A 812 17.69 25.24 36.51
CA GLN A 812 16.57 26.16 36.67
C GLN A 812 15.35 25.51 37.31
N ARG A 813 14.59 26.34 38.04
CA ARG A 813 13.27 26.01 38.58
C ARG A 813 12.33 27.22 38.48
N LEU A 814 11.05 26.96 38.27
CA LEU A 814 10.01 27.98 38.37
C LEU A 814 9.45 28.03 39.79
N VAL A 815 9.45 29.22 40.38
CA VAL A 815 8.80 29.51 41.66
C VAL A 815 7.64 30.48 41.47
N ARG A 816 6.67 30.43 42.38
CA ARG A 816 5.48 31.28 42.31
C ARG A 816 5.84 32.74 42.60
N LYS A 817 5.33 33.65 41.78
CA LYS A 817 5.47 35.09 42.00
C LYS A 817 4.36 35.56 42.93
N LEU A 818 4.73 36.32 43.97
CA LEU A 818 3.76 36.93 44.86
C LEU A 818 2.85 37.89 44.09
N CYS A 819 1.55 37.82 44.35
CA CYS A 819 0.59 38.77 43.81
C CYS A 819 0.85 40.18 44.38
N GLU A 820 0.34 41.22 43.71
CA GLU A 820 0.42 42.60 44.18
C GLU A 820 -0.21 42.80 45.57
N CYS A 821 -1.12 41.91 45.99
CA CYS A 821 -1.72 41.94 47.32
C CYS A 821 -0.79 41.48 48.45
N LYS A 822 0.49 41.17 48.16
CA LYS A 822 1.50 40.75 49.14
C LYS A 822 1.60 41.70 50.34
N GLU A 823 1.87 41.12 51.50
CA GLU A 823 2.01 41.85 52.76
C GLU A 823 3.46 41.79 53.25
N LYS A 824 3.98 42.92 53.76
CA LYS A 824 5.34 43.01 54.28
C LYS A 824 5.36 42.49 55.73
N THR A 825 6.28 41.57 56.04
CA THR A 825 6.41 40.95 57.36
C THR A 825 7.87 40.93 57.82
N VAL A 826 8.09 40.93 59.15
CA VAL A 826 9.44 40.76 59.73
C VAL A 826 9.72 39.27 59.88
N PRO A 827 10.88 38.76 59.42
CA PRO A 827 11.25 37.36 59.61
C PRO A 827 11.46 37.05 61.10
N THR A 828 11.07 35.86 61.53
CA THR A 828 11.39 35.37 62.88
C THR A 828 12.91 35.22 63.08
N PRO A 829 13.43 35.23 64.32
CA PRO A 829 14.86 35.05 64.56
C PRO A 829 15.44 33.77 63.91
N GLU A 830 14.68 32.67 63.94
CA GLU A 830 15.07 31.40 63.34
C GLU A 830 15.09 31.45 61.79
N GLU A 831 14.10 32.10 61.16
CA GLU A 831 14.09 32.33 59.71
C GLU A 831 15.26 33.24 59.30
N LYS A 832 15.55 34.29 60.08
CA LYS A 832 16.65 35.21 59.82
C LYS A 832 18.00 34.50 59.87
N GLU A 833 18.25 33.68 60.90
CA GLU A 833 19.47 32.88 61.01
C GLU A 833 19.63 31.91 59.83
N LYS A 834 18.57 31.19 59.45
CA LYS A 834 18.57 30.28 58.29
C LYS A 834 18.89 31.01 56.98
N ILE A 835 18.25 32.17 56.75
CA ILE A 835 18.46 32.98 55.55
C ILE A 835 19.91 33.52 55.52
N GLU A 836 20.40 34.08 56.62
CA GLU A 836 21.77 34.61 56.70
C GLU A 836 22.83 33.53 56.51
N LYS A 837 22.61 32.31 57.04
CA LYS A 837 23.51 31.18 56.85
C LYS A 837 23.66 30.83 55.36
N VAL A 838 22.56 30.80 54.62
CA VAL A 838 22.56 30.47 53.18
C VAL A 838 23.09 31.63 52.34
N ILE A 839 22.71 32.87 52.64
CA ILE A 839 23.18 34.03 51.87
C ILE A 839 24.69 34.24 52.02
N LYS A 840 25.29 33.91 53.18
CA LYS A 840 26.74 33.97 53.41
C LYS A 840 27.55 33.02 52.52
N THR A 841 26.95 31.98 51.93
CA THR A 841 27.66 31.08 51.01
C THR A 841 27.78 31.65 49.59
N ILE A 842 27.09 32.76 49.29
CA ILE A 842 27.17 33.41 47.98
C ILE A 842 28.52 34.12 47.85
N SER A 843 29.35 33.67 46.91
CA SER A 843 30.65 34.28 46.62
C SER A 843 30.51 35.74 46.16
N GLU A 844 31.41 36.62 46.62
CA GLU A 844 31.51 38.00 46.13
C GLU A 844 31.74 38.07 44.61
N LYS A 845 32.39 37.04 44.04
CA LYS A 845 32.62 36.90 42.58
C LYS A 845 31.32 36.72 41.78
N SER A 846 30.19 36.45 42.43
CA SER A 846 28.89 36.31 41.76
C SER A 846 28.32 37.65 41.25
N GLY A 847 28.76 38.79 41.81
CA GLY A 847 28.22 40.11 41.46
C GLY A 847 26.75 40.33 41.85
N VAL A 848 26.18 39.46 42.70
CA VAL A 848 24.80 39.57 43.19
C VAL A 848 24.75 40.50 44.40
N SER A 849 23.92 41.55 44.33
CA SER A 849 23.67 42.43 45.48
C SER A 849 22.87 41.69 46.55
N ILE A 850 23.46 41.48 47.72
CA ILE A 850 22.81 40.83 48.86
C ILE A 850 21.96 41.88 49.62
N PRO A 851 20.63 41.73 49.67
CA PRO A 851 19.78 42.64 50.44
C PRO A 851 19.89 42.36 51.96
N ALA A 852 19.73 43.40 52.77
CA ALA A 852 19.62 43.24 54.23
C ALA A 852 18.35 42.45 54.59
N VAL A 853 18.47 41.44 55.47
CA VAL A 853 17.37 40.56 55.90
C VAL A 853 16.53 41.24 56.99
N GLU A 854 15.98 42.40 56.67
CA GLU A 854 15.16 43.22 57.59
C GLU A 854 13.65 42.97 57.41
N SER A 855 13.23 42.59 56.20
CA SER A 855 11.82 42.34 55.89
C SER A 855 11.64 41.34 54.76
N MET A 856 10.56 40.57 54.82
CA MET A 856 10.13 39.62 53.80
C MET A 856 8.67 39.90 53.41
N TYR A 857 8.16 39.23 52.38
CA TYR A 857 6.76 39.37 51.96
C TYR A 857 6.02 38.03 52.05
N LYS A 858 4.77 38.05 52.53
CA LYS A 858 3.87 36.87 52.61
C LYS A 858 2.65 37.02 51.67
N PRO A 859 2.07 35.91 51.20
CA PRO A 859 0.85 35.93 50.39
C PRO A 859 -0.38 36.31 51.23
N LYS A 860 -1.24 37.21 50.72
CA LYS A 860 -2.49 37.64 51.38
C LYS A 860 -3.77 37.05 50.77
N GLY A 861 -3.81 36.92 49.44
CA GLY A 861 -5.04 36.57 48.70
C GLY A 861 -5.85 37.80 48.29
N CYS A 862 -6.37 37.80 47.06
CA CYS A 862 -7.34 38.77 46.54
C CYS A 862 -8.08 38.17 45.33
N GLU A 863 -9.13 38.81 44.85
CA GLU A 863 -9.91 38.35 43.68
C GLU A 863 -9.04 38.18 42.43
N LYS A 864 -8.07 39.07 42.17
CA LYS A 864 -7.17 38.98 41.00
C LYS A 864 -6.28 37.73 40.98
N CYS A 865 -6.13 37.04 42.11
CA CYS A 865 -5.37 35.80 42.25
C CYS A 865 -6.23 34.68 42.84
N ASN A 866 -7.56 34.77 42.77
CA ASN A 866 -8.47 33.74 43.30
C ASN A 866 -8.19 33.40 44.77
N GLN A 867 -7.91 34.41 45.59
CA GLN A 867 -7.61 34.28 47.03
C GLN A 867 -6.36 33.47 47.40
N ILE A 868 -5.51 33.07 46.45
CA ILE A 868 -4.31 32.24 46.75
C ILE A 868 -3.05 33.04 47.15
N GLY A 869 -3.02 34.34 46.84
CA GLY A 869 -1.91 35.26 47.14
C GLY A 869 -0.71 35.22 46.18
N TYR A 870 -0.78 34.41 45.11
CA TYR A 870 0.26 34.27 44.07
C TYR A 870 -0.34 34.54 42.69
N LYS A 871 0.44 35.14 41.78
CA LYS A 871 0.02 35.35 40.39
C LYS A 871 1.23 35.27 39.45
N GLY A 872 1.25 34.26 38.59
CA GLY A 872 2.37 33.96 37.70
C GLY A 872 3.55 33.25 38.37
N ARG A 873 4.60 33.00 37.59
CA ARG A 873 5.84 32.32 38.01
C ARG A 873 7.07 33.16 37.63
N THR A 874 8.19 32.91 38.31
CA THR A 874 9.50 33.50 37.99
C THR A 874 10.56 32.40 38.09
N THR A 875 11.65 32.55 37.35
CA THR A 875 12.76 31.60 37.37
C THR A 875 13.68 31.87 38.54
N ILE A 876 14.12 30.80 39.20
CA ILE A 876 15.34 30.77 39.99
C ILE A 876 16.34 29.87 39.27
N SER A 877 17.61 30.25 39.31
CA SER A 877 18.65 29.56 38.56
C SER A 877 19.97 29.58 39.31
N GLU A 878 20.75 28.53 39.11
CA GLU A 878 22.18 28.47 39.42
C GLU A 878 22.95 28.29 38.10
N ASP A 879 24.11 28.93 38.01
CA ASP A 879 25.00 28.87 36.85
C ASP A 879 26.35 28.24 37.25
N GLY A 880 26.72 27.17 36.55
CA GLY A 880 28.05 26.57 36.61
C GLY A 880 28.81 26.88 35.31
N MET A 881 29.94 27.58 35.41
CA MET A 881 30.86 27.75 34.28
C MET A 881 32.14 26.96 34.55
N LEU A 882 32.51 26.10 33.60
CA LEU A 882 33.84 25.50 33.54
C LEU A 882 34.74 26.47 32.76
N LYS A 883 35.71 27.10 33.44
CA LYS A 883 36.71 28.00 32.83
C LYS A 883 37.84 27.17 32.17
N VAL A 884 37.52 26.34 31.18
CA VAL A 884 38.55 25.47 30.56
C VAL A 884 39.41 26.22 29.52
N LEU A 885 38.92 27.34 28.98
CA LEU A 885 39.59 28.06 27.88
C LEU A 885 40.77 28.97 28.27
N GLU A 886 41.19 29.00 29.54
CA GLU A 886 42.40 29.75 29.97
C GLU A 886 43.50 28.85 30.58
N GLY A 887 43.36 27.51 30.52
CA GLY A 887 44.42 26.58 30.97
C GLY A 887 44.61 26.46 32.48
N GLU A 888 43.65 26.91 33.29
CA GLU A 888 43.75 26.96 34.75
C GLU A 888 42.85 25.95 35.50
N THR A 889 42.30 24.91 34.85
CA THR A 889 41.43 23.96 35.57
C THR A 889 41.78 22.51 35.26
N THR A 890 42.24 21.76 36.28
CA THR A 890 42.59 20.33 36.17
C THR A 890 41.38 19.41 36.41
N LEU A 891 41.48 18.15 35.97
CA LEU A 891 40.45 17.13 36.22
C LEU A 891 40.12 16.98 37.73
N GLU A 892 41.15 17.07 38.58
CA GLU A 892 41.03 17.05 40.05
C GLU A 892 40.25 18.25 40.60
N GLU A 893 40.35 19.43 39.97
CA GLU A 893 39.59 20.62 40.37
C GLU A 893 38.13 20.53 39.94
N VAL A 894 37.83 19.89 38.81
CA VAL A 894 36.46 19.58 38.39
C VAL A 894 35.81 18.57 39.35
N GLU A 895 36.53 17.51 39.75
CA GLU A 895 36.04 16.56 40.74
C GLU A 895 35.85 17.20 42.13
N ARG A 896 36.73 18.12 42.53
CA ARG A 896 36.61 18.84 43.81
C ARG A 896 35.45 19.84 43.82
N MET A 897 35.21 20.56 42.71
CA MET A 897 34.09 21.50 42.57
C MET A 897 32.71 20.84 42.59
N VAL A 898 32.65 19.53 42.36
CA VAL A 898 31.40 18.75 42.37
C VAL A 898 31.13 18.11 43.75
N GLY A 899 32.15 18.01 44.62
CA GLY A 899 32.04 17.46 45.97
C GLY A 899 31.75 18.47 47.09
N GLU A 900 31.99 19.77 46.86
CA GLU A 900 31.65 20.90 47.76
C GLU A 900 30.33 21.55 47.33
#